data_AF-I7BBL9-F1
#
_entry.id   AF-I7BBL9-F1
#
_cell.length_a   1.000
_cell.length_b   1.000
_cell.length_c   1.000
_cell.angle_alpha   90.00
_cell.angle_beta   90.00
_cell.angle_gamma   90.00
#
_symmetry.space_group_name_H-M   'P 1'
#
loop_
_entity.id
_entity.type
_entity.pdbx_description
1 polymer ?
#
loop_
_entity_poly.entity_id
_entity_poly.type
_entity_poly.pdbx_seq_one_letter_code
_entity_poly.pdbx_strand_id
1 'polypeptide(L)'
;MPHAALDTPQAGDPIVNPATAIGAITGLQGDVLQGWAFDAAQPEQRLIVEVLIDGASVALARADQYEPCAPQGDQFHGFSVQLRQSWLDEARSITAQIANTGLPLQGRVQIPAAPTLDTSAIASQVWHTGGLRLSGWAWDPKAPRRHVQISVREGGIEVANGICDQHHQALAYRASADHGFAIDLPWELADGELHVLEVVNDLGQPLPGSPVRLCCLPEGLEGLLQQLPATEDDRTLALLSGLAREQALRLPKSAGWHLYPQWFDAFQRLGEAPAPALQGTLGILLISDGDNNLEQGSLASLGADRLGVHALAATPPQMLTLGLRQLLEAGCDRILPLVAGDRLAGHALTHLSALLDDGSAWGYADCDRDGAQGERSFPWFKPTWDIDLFIGADIFTPGAIFGKEVIEHALALLTAGPGTQACNFHQLSAAVALATQRNKLCVSHLPRVLYHRAHHAAASPEQAAPSPERQQAISWLCEQLATGATVSRVNNYPALLRAHWPLPVELPRVSLIVPTRDQYKLLAACMEGLLNNTDYQNLELIVVDNQSTDPQTLDYLTALTERGVTVLRHPFPFNYSTINNRAANLATGDVIGLVNNDIEIIDSGWLKEMVAQLLRPNVGAVGAKLLWPNRMVQHGGVVVGINGLAAHSGNTLAEDDPGYLGFNQLTRRQSAVTAACMLMRKAVFDDVGGLDELTFPVAFNDVDLCMRIQQQGLHLVWSAGAQLIHAESASRGKDLAPEKRARAQREQQKFIERWTIGHYNDPFYNPALALDYLTGPYGGLAMPVSSFAKRKHTQPALGAWEERNQ
;
A
#
# COMPACT_ATOMS: atom_id res chain seq x y z
N MET A 1 -39.37 -59.66 0.61
CA MET A 1 -40.00 -59.84 -0.72
C MET A 1 -40.18 -58.45 -1.32
N PRO A 2 -39.85 -58.26 -2.60
CA PRO A 2 -38.55 -57.67 -2.96
C PRO A 2 -38.64 -56.44 -3.88
N HIS A 3 -37.48 -55.80 -4.05
CA HIS A 3 -37.02 -55.00 -5.20
C HIS A 3 -38.02 -54.67 -6.32
N ALA A 4 -38.33 -53.38 -6.46
CA ALA A 4 -38.73 -52.81 -7.74
C ALA A 4 -37.47 -52.37 -8.50
N ALA A 5 -37.11 -53.15 -9.53
CA ALA A 5 -36.23 -52.76 -10.62
C ALA A 5 -36.85 -51.56 -11.36
N LEU A 6 -36.11 -50.48 -11.63
CA LEU A 6 -35.34 -50.29 -12.86
C LEU A 6 -36.01 -50.94 -14.07
N ASP A 7 -36.84 -50.16 -14.77
CA ASP A 7 -37.14 -50.39 -16.17
C ASP A 7 -36.97 -49.09 -16.97
N THR A 8 -35.93 -49.14 -17.79
CA THR A 8 -35.76 -48.55 -19.13
C THR A 8 -36.08 -47.06 -19.36
N PRO A 9 -35.07 -46.24 -19.70
CA PRO A 9 -35.31 -44.99 -20.41
C PRO A 9 -35.95 -45.32 -21.76
N GLN A 10 -37.19 -44.89 -21.97
CA GLN A 10 -37.72 -44.74 -23.32
C GLN A 10 -36.79 -43.79 -24.07
N ALA A 11 -36.26 -44.25 -25.20
CA ALA A 11 -35.55 -43.40 -26.14
C ALA A 11 -36.52 -42.29 -26.60
N GLY A 12 -36.39 -41.11 -26.02
CA GLY A 12 -37.03 -39.91 -26.52
C GLY A 12 -36.51 -39.65 -27.93
N ASP A 13 -37.43 -39.26 -28.83
CA ASP A 13 -37.12 -38.80 -30.18
C ASP A 13 -35.92 -37.85 -30.18
N PRO A 14 -35.06 -37.86 -31.23
CA PRO A 14 -33.95 -36.93 -31.31
C PRO A 14 -34.45 -35.50 -31.20
N ILE A 15 -34.08 -34.84 -30.10
CA ILE A 15 -34.51 -33.50 -29.68
C ILE A 15 -34.06 -32.40 -30.67
N VAL A 16 -33.21 -32.73 -31.64
CA VAL A 16 -32.56 -31.77 -32.56
C VAL A 16 -32.85 -32.20 -34.00
N ASN A 17 -33.33 -31.28 -34.83
CA ASN A 17 -33.58 -31.55 -36.24
C ASN A 17 -32.29 -31.38 -37.06
N PRO A 18 -31.76 -32.44 -37.71
CA PRO A 18 -30.52 -32.38 -38.49
C PRO A 18 -30.52 -31.38 -39.64
N ALA A 19 -31.71 -31.00 -40.13
CA ALA A 19 -31.85 -30.07 -41.24
C ALA A 19 -31.76 -28.60 -40.81
N THR A 20 -31.87 -28.29 -39.52
CA THR A 20 -31.98 -26.91 -39.00
C THR A 20 -30.93 -26.57 -37.94
N ALA A 21 -30.22 -27.56 -37.40
CA ALA A 21 -29.13 -27.34 -36.47
C ALA A 21 -27.80 -27.04 -37.18
N ILE A 22 -27.19 -25.92 -36.81
CA ILE A 22 -25.94 -25.40 -37.38
C ILE A 22 -25.03 -24.90 -36.26
N GLY A 23 -23.73 -24.86 -36.51
CA GLY A 23 -22.77 -24.32 -35.56
C GLY A 23 -21.36 -24.33 -36.13
N ALA A 24 -20.45 -23.61 -35.50
CA ALA A 24 -19.05 -23.56 -35.92
C ALA A 24 -18.11 -23.39 -34.73
N ILE A 25 -16.90 -23.95 -34.85
CA ILE A 25 -15.75 -23.61 -34.02
C ILE A 25 -15.18 -22.29 -34.55
N THR A 26 -15.04 -21.30 -33.66
CA THR A 26 -14.51 -19.97 -34.00
C THR A 26 -13.01 -19.87 -33.74
N GLY A 27 -12.48 -20.63 -32.77
CA GLY A 27 -11.04 -20.71 -32.55
C GLY A 27 -10.64 -21.49 -31.28
N LEU A 28 -9.32 -21.64 -31.09
CA LEU A 28 -8.69 -22.12 -29.86
C LEU A 28 -7.72 -21.03 -29.38
N GLN A 29 -8.02 -20.39 -28.25
CA GLN A 29 -7.15 -19.37 -27.65
C GLN A 29 -6.51 -19.95 -26.38
N GLY A 30 -5.20 -20.21 -26.43
CA GLY A 30 -4.52 -20.96 -25.38
C GLY A 30 -5.10 -22.37 -25.27
N ASP A 31 -5.70 -22.69 -24.12
CA ASP A 31 -6.36 -23.95 -23.85
C ASP A 31 -7.90 -23.86 -23.93
N VAL A 32 -8.47 -22.72 -24.34
CA VAL A 32 -9.92 -22.52 -24.42
C VAL A 32 -10.42 -22.62 -25.87
N LEU A 33 -11.24 -23.63 -26.15
CA LEU A 33 -11.94 -23.80 -27.42
C LEU A 33 -13.23 -22.98 -27.41
N GLN A 34 -13.45 -22.21 -28.46
CA GLN A 34 -14.63 -21.35 -28.62
C GLN A 34 -15.40 -21.69 -29.89
N GLY A 35 -16.71 -21.50 -29.85
CA GLY A 35 -17.59 -21.68 -31.00
C GLY A 35 -19.04 -21.34 -30.66
N TRP A 36 -19.95 -21.68 -31.55
CA TRP A 36 -21.39 -21.51 -31.35
C TRP A 36 -22.17 -22.69 -31.96
N ALA A 37 -23.37 -22.95 -31.41
CA ALA A 37 -24.30 -23.95 -31.92
C ALA A 37 -25.74 -23.51 -31.72
N PHE A 38 -26.57 -23.68 -32.74
CA PHE A 38 -27.92 -23.14 -32.83
C PHE A 38 -28.85 -24.08 -33.62
N ASP A 39 -30.12 -24.19 -33.23
CA ASP A 39 -31.16 -24.86 -34.02
C ASP A 39 -32.22 -23.84 -34.46
N ALA A 40 -32.32 -23.60 -35.77
CA ALA A 40 -33.28 -22.65 -36.34
C ALA A 40 -34.75 -23.04 -36.11
N ALA A 41 -35.04 -24.33 -35.87
CA ALA A 41 -36.40 -24.78 -35.55
C ALA A 41 -36.78 -24.51 -34.09
N GLN A 42 -35.80 -24.36 -33.19
CA GLN A 42 -35.99 -24.10 -31.76
C GLN A 42 -34.99 -23.05 -31.25
N PRO A 43 -35.14 -21.77 -31.64
CA PRO A 43 -34.16 -20.73 -31.38
C PRO A 43 -33.95 -20.41 -29.89
N GLU A 44 -34.86 -20.83 -28.99
CA GLU A 44 -34.69 -20.67 -27.54
C GLU A 44 -33.91 -21.82 -26.89
N GLN A 45 -33.69 -22.92 -27.62
CA GLN A 45 -33.00 -24.10 -27.09
C GLN A 45 -31.49 -23.88 -27.01
N ARG A 46 -30.89 -24.27 -25.88
CA ARG A 46 -29.44 -24.28 -25.70
C ARG A 46 -28.89 -25.66 -26.00
N LEU A 47 -28.24 -25.79 -27.15
CA LEU A 47 -27.64 -27.06 -27.57
C LEU A 47 -26.45 -27.42 -26.68
N ILE A 48 -26.27 -28.72 -26.46
CA ILE A 48 -25.06 -29.25 -25.82
C ILE A 48 -24.08 -29.62 -26.93
N VAL A 49 -22.89 -29.06 -26.87
CA VAL A 49 -21.78 -29.30 -27.78
C VAL A 49 -20.83 -30.28 -27.12
N GLU A 50 -20.56 -31.37 -27.82
CA GLU A 50 -19.53 -32.34 -27.49
C GLU A 50 -18.24 -31.99 -28.21
N VAL A 51 -17.17 -31.82 -27.44
CA VAL A 51 -15.83 -31.55 -27.97
C VAL A 51 -15.05 -32.84 -28.04
N LEU A 52 -14.47 -33.11 -29.22
CA LEU A 52 -13.69 -34.29 -29.49
C LEU A 52 -12.24 -33.91 -29.83
N ILE A 53 -11.30 -34.62 -29.22
CA ILE A 53 -9.88 -34.57 -29.55
C ILE A 53 -9.51 -35.90 -30.22
N ASP A 54 -9.04 -35.84 -31.46
CA ASP A 54 -8.71 -37.01 -32.29
C ASP A 54 -9.81 -38.07 -32.33
N GLY A 55 -11.06 -37.62 -32.28
CA GLY A 55 -12.26 -38.47 -32.30
C GLY A 55 -12.71 -39.01 -30.94
N ALA A 56 -12.00 -38.72 -29.85
CA ALA A 56 -12.41 -39.07 -28.49
C ALA A 56 -13.12 -37.88 -27.82
N SER A 57 -14.30 -38.11 -27.25
CA SER A 57 -15.05 -37.11 -26.49
C SER A 57 -14.31 -36.75 -25.20
N VAL A 58 -14.02 -35.47 -25.00
CA VAL A 58 -13.24 -34.98 -23.85
C VAL A 58 -13.98 -33.96 -22.98
N ALA A 59 -15.01 -33.31 -23.53
CA ALA A 59 -15.78 -32.30 -22.81
C ALA A 59 -17.17 -32.09 -23.43
N LEU A 60 -18.10 -31.62 -22.59
CA LEU A 60 -19.42 -31.15 -23.00
C LEU A 60 -19.56 -29.67 -22.60
N ALA A 61 -20.08 -28.86 -23.52
CA ALA A 61 -20.35 -27.44 -23.33
C ALA A 61 -21.82 -27.15 -23.59
N ARG A 62 -22.42 -26.24 -22.84
CA ARG A 62 -23.72 -25.69 -23.23
C ARG A 62 -23.48 -24.42 -24.06
N ALA A 63 -24.18 -24.32 -25.18
CA ALA A 63 -24.11 -23.16 -26.07
C ALA A 63 -25.01 -22.02 -25.56
N ASP A 64 -24.66 -21.42 -24.41
CA ASP A 64 -25.43 -20.39 -23.71
C ASP A 64 -24.68 -19.06 -23.49
N GLN A 65 -23.51 -18.90 -24.09
CA GLN A 65 -22.71 -17.67 -24.03
C GLN A 65 -23.09 -16.71 -25.16
N TYR A 66 -22.83 -15.42 -24.95
CA TYR A 66 -23.08 -14.41 -25.97
C TYR A 66 -22.12 -14.56 -27.16
N GLU A 67 -22.65 -14.71 -28.38
CA GLU A 67 -21.91 -14.77 -29.64
C GLU A 67 -22.46 -13.69 -30.60
N PRO A 68 -21.74 -12.56 -30.79
CA PRO A 68 -22.23 -11.44 -31.59
C PRO A 68 -22.44 -11.76 -33.07
N CYS A 69 -21.82 -12.83 -33.58
CA CYS A 69 -21.95 -13.28 -34.97
C CYS A 69 -23.04 -14.37 -35.16
N ALA A 70 -23.85 -14.67 -34.15
CA ALA A 70 -24.88 -15.69 -34.24
C ALA A 70 -25.89 -15.36 -35.37
N PRO A 71 -26.23 -16.32 -36.24
CA PRO A 71 -26.97 -16.05 -37.48
C PRO A 71 -28.44 -15.61 -37.25
N GLN A 72 -29.04 -15.95 -36.10
CA GLN A 72 -30.41 -15.59 -35.66
C GLN A 72 -30.57 -15.93 -34.15
N GLY A 73 -31.59 -15.38 -33.47
CA GLY A 73 -31.89 -15.66 -32.05
C GLY A 73 -31.55 -14.53 -31.08
N ASP A 74 -31.46 -14.84 -29.78
CA ASP A 74 -31.15 -13.87 -28.70
C ASP A 74 -29.65 -13.62 -28.49
N GLN A 75 -28.82 -14.15 -29.39
CA GLN A 75 -27.36 -14.06 -29.40
C GLN A 75 -26.65 -14.86 -28.30
N PHE A 76 -27.36 -15.65 -27.48
CA PHE A 76 -26.74 -16.51 -26.46
C PHE A 76 -26.62 -17.96 -26.93
N HIS A 77 -25.86 -18.16 -28.01
CA HIS A 77 -25.62 -19.46 -28.66
C HIS A 77 -24.14 -19.86 -28.74
N GLY A 78 -23.26 -19.10 -28.09
CA GLY A 78 -21.83 -19.36 -28.00
C GLY A 78 -21.48 -20.39 -26.93
N PHE A 79 -20.33 -21.04 -27.04
CA PHE A 79 -19.74 -21.86 -25.99
C PHE A 79 -18.24 -21.59 -25.90
N SER A 80 -17.70 -21.75 -24.69
CA SER A 80 -16.26 -21.79 -24.45
C SER A 80 -15.96 -22.97 -23.53
N VAL A 81 -14.97 -23.79 -23.88
CA VAL A 81 -14.53 -24.95 -23.10
C VAL A 81 -13.04 -24.87 -22.86
N GLN A 82 -12.63 -24.86 -21.60
CA GLN A 82 -11.22 -25.04 -21.25
C GLN A 82 -10.84 -26.52 -21.36
N LEU A 83 -9.87 -26.82 -22.21
CA LEU A 83 -9.30 -28.13 -22.45
C LEU A 83 -8.06 -28.30 -21.57
N ARG A 84 -7.85 -29.49 -21.02
CA ARG A 84 -6.63 -29.73 -20.24
C ARG A 84 -5.41 -29.71 -21.16
N GLN A 85 -4.33 -29.08 -20.72
CA GLN A 85 -3.07 -29.04 -21.46
C GLN A 85 -2.60 -30.45 -21.88
N SER A 86 -2.72 -31.43 -20.97
CA SER A 86 -2.39 -32.84 -21.24
C SER A 86 -3.17 -33.47 -22.40
N TRP A 87 -4.34 -32.94 -22.77
CA TRP A 87 -5.09 -33.40 -23.94
C TRP A 87 -4.62 -32.72 -25.22
N LEU A 88 -4.15 -31.47 -25.13
CA LEU A 88 -3.67 -30.68 -26.25
C LEU A 88 -2.25 -31.08 -26.67
N ASP A 89 -1.43 -31.53 -25.72
CA ASP A 89 -0.02 -31.90 -25.95
C ASP A 89 0.16 -33.04 -26.98
N GLU A 90 -0.81 -33.95 -27.08
CA GLU A 90 -0.80 -35.08 -28.00
C GLU A 90 -1.85 -34.97 -29.12
N ALA A 91 -2.71 -33.95 -29.06
CA ALA A 91 -3.81 -33.76 -30.00
C ALA A 91 -3.27 -33.43 -31.41
N ARG A 92 -3.81 -34.09 -32.42
CA ARG A 92 -3.61 -33.72 -33.84
C ARG A 92 -4.77 -32.88 -34.35
N SER A 93 -5.93 -33.04 -33.73
CA SER A 93 -7.13 -32.32 -34.14
C SER A 93 -8.19 -32.21 -33.06
N ILE A 94 -8.88 -31.07 -33.08
CA ILE A 94 -10.07 -30.81 -32.29
C ILE A 94 -11.25 -30.58 -33.23
N THR A 95 -12.35 -31.27 -32.95
CA THR A 95 -13.64 -31.13 -33.61
C THR A 95 -14.73 -30.98 -32.56
N ALA A 96 -15.90 -30.48 -32.95
CA ALA A 96 -17.05 -30.38 -32.07
C ALA A 96 -18.29 -30.87 -32.81
N GLN A 97 -19.24 -31.45 -32.08
CA GLN A 97 -20.53 -31.91 -32.62
C GLN A 97 -21.65 -31.64 -31.63
N ILE A 98 -22.90 -31.66 -32.07
CA ILE A 98 -24.04 -31.60 -31.16
C ILE A 98 -24.17 -32.95 -30.44
N ALA A 99 -24.11 -32.92 -29.11
CA ALA A 99 -24.11 -34.11 -28.28
C ALA A 99 -25.34 -34.99 -28.55
N ASN A 100 -25.16 -36.31 -28.55
CA ASN A 100 -26.20 -37.32 -28.80
C ASN A 100 -26.84 -37.30 -30.19
N THR A 101 -26.35 -36.48 -31.13
CA THR A 101 -26.87 -36.45 -32.52
C THR A 101 -25.79 -36.79 -33.55
N GLY A 102 -24.51 -36.59 -33.21
CA GLY A 102 -23.38 -36.80 -34.13
C GLY A 102 -23.28 -35.76 -35.24
N LEU A 103 -24.06 -34.67 -35.16
CA LEU A 103 -24.04 -33.57 -36.12
C LEU A 103 -22.79 -32.70 -35.91
N PRO A 104 -21.81 -32.69 -36.82
CA PRO A 104 -20.58 -31.94 -36.63
C PRO A 104 -20.82 -30.44 -36.76
N LEU A 105 -20.17 -29.66 -35.90
CA LEU A 105 -20.02 -28.23 -36.10
C LEU A 105 -19.02 -27.97 -37.23
N GLN A 106 -19.20 -26.86 -37.95
CA GLN A 106 -18.26 -26.43 -38.97
C GLN A 106 -16.94 -25.98 -38.34
N GLY A 107 -15.84 -26.22 -39.05
CA GLY A 107 -14.50 -25.91 -38.56
C GLY A 107 -13.85 -27.07 -37.82
N ARG A 108 -12.53 -27.11 -37.90
CA ARG A 108 -11.67 -28.09 -37.24
C ARG A 108 -10.39 -27.37 -36.87
N VAL A 109 -9.96 -27.51 -35.63
CA VAL A 109 -8.64 -27.01 -35.22
C VAL A 109 -7.65 -28.13 -35.49
N GLN A 110 -6.77 -27.95 -36.49
CA GLN A 110 -5.62 -28.82 -36.65
C GLN A 110 -4.52 -28.33 -35.71
N ILE A 111 -4.07 -29.20 -34.82
CA ILE A 111 -2.90 -28.94 -33.99
C ILE A 111 -1.72 -29.51 -34.78
N PRO A 112 -0.80 -28.66 -35.28
CA PRO A 112 0.33 -29.14 -36.06
C PRO A 112 1.15 -30.13 -35.25
N ALA A 113 1.61 -31.20 -35.90
CA ALA A 113 2.54 -32.15 -35.28
C ALA A 113 3.71 -31.38 -34.67
N ALA A 114 4.10 -31.81 -33.46
CA ALA A 114 5.07 -31.12 -32.62
C ALA A 114 6.22 -30.52 -33.46
N PRO A 115 6.44 -29.20 -33.41
CA PRO A 115 7.64 -28.63 -34.00
C PRO A 115 8.84 -29.36 -33.38
N THR A 116 9.80 -29.67 -34.24
CA THR A 116 11.17 -30.04 -33.87
C THR A 116 11.60 -29.31 -32.61
N LEU A 117 12.14 -30.07 -31.64
CA LEU A 117 12.81 -29.64 -30.41
C LEU A 117 13.64 -28.35 -30.62
N ASP A 118 12.99 -27.18 -30.60
CA ASP A 118 13.56 -25.91 -30.17
C ASP A 118 12.49 -24.81 -30.14
N THR A 119 11.91 -24.56 -28.94
CA THR A 119 11.37 -23.30 -28.38
C THR A 119 10.17 -23.60 -27.46
N SER A 120 10.43 -23.97 -26.21
CA SER A 120 9.49 -23.55 -25.17
C SER A 120 9.55 -22.02 -25.17
N ALA A 121 8.52 -21.37 -25.70
CA ALA A 121 8.46 -19.91 -25.73
C ALA A 121 8.62 -19.37 -24.29
N ILE A 122 9.34 -18.25 -24.15
CA ILE A 122 9.51 -17.55 -22.87
C ILE A 122 8.11 -17.25 -22.30
N ALA A 123 7.79 -17.80 -21.13
CA ALA A 123 6.53 -17.54 -20.45
C ALA A 123 6.58 -16.12 -19.90
N SER A 124 5.62 -15.27 -20.26
CA SER A 124 5.69 -13.85 -19.91
C SER A 124 4.33 -13.18 -19.86
N GLN A 125 4.27 -12.02 -19.21
CA GLN A 125 3.12 -11.13 -19.19
C GLN A 125 3.60 -9.69 -18.99
N VAL A 126 2.99 -8.75 -19.72
CA VAL A 126 3.16 -7.30 -19.56
C VAL A 126 1.88 -6.70 -19.00
N TRP A 127 2.03 -5.72 -18.12
CA TRP A 127 0.96 -4.89 -17.58
C TRP A 127 1.34 -3.41 -17.67
N HIS A 128 0.33 -2.58 -17.92
CA HIS A 128 0.44 -1.13 -18.01
C HIS A 128 -0.85 -0.50 -17.49
N THR A 129 -0.72 0.57 -16.70
CA THR A 129 -1.85 1.28 -16.08
C THR A 129 -2.03 2.71 -16.61
N GLY A 130 -1.35 3.08 -17.69
CA GLY A 130 -1.50 4.38 -18.37
C GLY A 130 -0.46 5.44 -18.02
N GLY A 131 0.48 5.15 -17.10
CA GLY A 131 1.59 6.05 -16.73
C GLY A 131 2.89 5.77 -17.47
N LEU A 132 3.98 6.38 -16.98
CA LEU A 132 5.33 6.19 -17.50
C LEU A 132 6.03 4.98 -16.87
N ARG A 133 5.27 3.94 -16.53
CA ARG A 133 5.82 2.70 -16.00
C ARG A 133 5.08 1.49 -16.52
N LEU A 134 5.87 0.50 -16.91
CA LEU A 134 5.46 -0.82 -17.36
C LEU A 134 5.97 -1.82 -16.34
N SER A 135 5.21 -2.88 -16.08
CA SER A 135 5.75 -4.01 -15.32
C SER A 135 5.28 -5.32 -15.92
N GLY A 136 5.89 -6.40 -15.48
CA GLY A 136 5.61 -7.71 -16.01
C GLY A 136 6.52 -8.76 -15.42
N TRP A 137 6.53 -9.92 -16.05
CA TRP A 137 7.53 -10.94 -15.82
C TRP A 137 7.82 -11.70 -17.11
N ALA A 138 9.01 -12.26 -17.21
CA ALA A 138 9.37 -13.17 -18.28
C ALA A 138 10.35 -14.24 -17.79
N TRP A 139 9.97 -15.50 -17.94
CA TRP A 139 10.70 -16.68 -17.47
C TRP A 139 11.02 -17.61 -18.63
N ASP A 140 12.29 -17.98 -18.76
CA ASP A 140 12.77 -18.95 -19.75
C ASP A 140 12.75 -20.38 -19.18
N PRO A 141 11.87 -21.27 -19.68
CA PRO A 141 11.82 -22.65 -19.20
C PRO A 141 13.09 -23.47 -19.50
N LYS A 142 13.86 -23.10 -20.55
CA LYS A 142 15.13 -23.78 -20.90
C LYS A 142 16.29 -23.33 -20.04
N ALA A 143 16.22 -22.10 -19.55
CA ALA A 143 17.20 -21.55 -18.64
C ALA A 143 16.50 -20.93 -17.41
N PRO A 144 15.98 -21.76 -16.48
CA PRO A 144 15.17 -21.27 -15.36
C PRO A 144 15.85 -20.28 -14.40
N ARG A 145 17.17 -20.08 -14.52
CA ARG A 145 17.97 -19.13 -13.73
C ARG A 145 18.43 -17.92 -14.55
N ARG A 146 18.09 -17.86 -15.83
CA ARG A 146 18.43 -16.73 -16.70
C ARG A 146 17.37 -15.66 -16.52
N HIS A 147 17.83 -14.42 -16.34
CA HIS A 147 16.99 -13.24 -16.41
C HIS A 147 16.88 -12.78 -17.88
N VAL A 148 15.64 -12.75 -18.38
CA VAL A 148 15.33 -12.33 -19.76
C VAL A 148 15.49 -10.82 -19.88
N GLN A 149 16.09 -10.33 -20.98
CA GLN A 149 16.08 -8.90 -21.27
C GLN A 149 14.81 -8.51 -22.02
N ILE A 150 14.27 -7.34 -21.70
CA ILE A 150 13.07 -6.77 -22.27
C ILE A 150 13.43 -5.43 -22.92
N SER A 151 13.02 -5.23 -24.16
CA SER A 151 13.12 -3.95 -24.87
C SER A 151 11.72 -3.42 -25.16
N VAL A 152 11.53 -2.13 -24.96
CA VAL A 152 10.33 -1.39 -25.35
C VAL A 152 10.66 -0.56 -26.58
N ARG A 153 9.87 -0.68 -27.64
CA ARG A 153 10.14 -0.05 -28.93
C ARG A 153 8.94 0.76 -29.43
N GLU A 154 9.22 1.91 -30.03
CA GLU A 154 8.24 2.70 -30.79
C GLU A 154 8.70 2.77 -32.24
N GLY A 155 7.87 2.31 -33.18
CA GLY A 155 8.23 2.30 -34.60
C GLY A 155 9.51 1.51 -34.92
N GLY A 156 9.84 0.50 -34.10
CA GLY A 156 11.06 -0.30 -34.20
C GLY A 156 12.31 0.31 -33.53
N ILE A 157 12.23 1.53 -32.99
CA ILE A 157 13.32 2.18 -32.25
C ILE A 157 13.17 1.84 -30.76
N GLU A 158 14.25 1.38 -30.11
CA GLU A 158 14.23 1.13 -28.67
C GLU A 158 14.16 2.44 -27.89
N VAL A 159 13.13 2.57 -27.04
CA VAL A 159 12.88 3.74 -26.19
C VAL A 159 13.18 3.47 -24.72
N ALA A 160 13.09 2.21 -24.29
CA ALA A 160 13.47 1.76 -22.95
C ALA A 160 13.86 0.28 -22.96
N ASN A 161 14.61 -0.16 -21.96
CA ASN A 161 14.93 -1.56 -21.75
C ASN A 161 15.00 -1.89 -20.26
N GLY A 162 15.00 -3.18 -19.94
CA GLY A 162 15.15 -3.67 -18.59
C GLY A 162 15.43 -5.17 -18.57
N ILE A 163 15.74 -5.68 -17.38
CA ILE A 163 16.01 -7.09 -17.13
C ILE A 163 14.94 -7.65 -16.18
N CYS A 164 14.58 -8.91 -16.38
CA CYS A 164 13.68 -9.65 -15.50
C CYS A 164 14.43 -10.23 -14.30
N ASP A 165 14.79 -9.40 -13.32
CA ASP A 165 15.57 -9.78 -12.12
C ASP A 165 14.84 -9.48 -10.79
N GLN A 166 13.58 -9.03 -10.85
CA GLN A 166 12.81 -8.64 -9.67
C GLN A 166 11.97 -9.81 -9.16
N HIS A 167 11.81 -9.90 -7.84
CA HIS A 167 10.87 -10.86 -7.27
C HIS A 167 9.44 -10.54 -7.73
N HIS A 168 8.74 -11.55 -8.25
CA HIS A 168 7.36 -11.43 -8.69
C HIS A 168 6.48 -12.52 -8.06
N GLN A 169 5.46 -12.12 -7.32
CA GLN A 169 4.61 -13.04 -6.55
C GLN A 169 3.93 -14.10 -7.41
N ALA A 170 3.55 -13.78 -8.66
CA ALA A 170 2.97 -14.76 -9.58
C ALA A 170 3.91 -15.94 -9.90
N LEU A 171 5.21 -15.80 -9.61
CA LEU A 171 6.25 -16.81 -9.81
C LEU A 171 6.71 -17.47 -8.51
N ALA A 172 6.06 -17.21 -7.38
CA ALA A 172 6.43 -17.77 -6.07
C ALA A 172 6.52 -19.31 -6.03
N TYR A 173 5.81 -19.99 -6.95
CA TYR A 173 5.82 -21.46 -7.07
C TYR A 173 6.83 -22.00 -8.09
N ARG A 174 7.64 -21.15 -8.71
CA ARG A 174 8.67 -21.52 -9.69
C ARG A 174 10.01 -21.76 -9.00
N ALA A 175 10.96 -22.36 -9.74
CA ALA A 175 12.30 -22.67 -9.23
C ALA A 175 13.05 -21.44 -8.71
N SER A 176 12.78 -20.27 -9.30
CA SER A 176 13.07 -18.97 -8.71
C SER A 176 11.97 -17.98 -9.11
N ALA A 177 11.71 -17.00 -8.24
CA ALA A 177 10.63 -16.02 -8.39
C ALA A 177 11.14 -14.65 -8.86
N ASP A 178 12.44 -14.54 -9.11
CA ASP A 178 13.19 -13.35 -9.52
C ASP A 178 13.17 -13.13 -11.05
N HIS A 179 11.98 -13.16 -11.65
CA HIS A 179 11.82 -12.93 -13.09
C HIS A 179 10.77 -11.87 -13.44
N GLY A 180 10.42 -11.03 -12.48
CA GLY A 180 9.67 -9.80 -12.70
C GLY A 180 10.54 -8.70 -13.28
N PHE A 181 9.91 -7.73 -13.95
CA PHE A 181 10.54 -6.50 -14.37
C PHE A 181 9.62 -5.31 -14.11
N ALA A 182 10.22 -4.15 -13.88
CA ALA A 182 9.55 -2.87 -13.94
C ALA A 182 10.43 -1.93 -14.76
N ILE A 183 9.90 -1.46 -15.90
CA ILE A 183 10.59 -0.57 -16.83
C ILE A 183 9.90 0.78 -16.76
N ASP A 184 10.68 1.79 -16.46
CA ASP A 184 10.18 3.15 -16.54
C ASP A 184 10.36 3.68 -17.97
N LEU A 185 9.36 4.39 -18.45
CA LEU A 185 9.33 4.97 -19.79
C LEU A 185 9.93 6.39 -19.78
N PRO A 186 10.53 6.84 -20.89
CA PRO A 186 11.05 8.21 -21.00
C PRO A 186 9.97 9.26 -20.74
N TRP A 187 10.35 10.37 -20.11
CA TRP A 187 9.42 11.47 -19.77
C TRP A 187 8.78 12.07 -21.03
N GLU A 188 9.49 12.05 -22.13
CA GLU A 188 9.09 12.60 -23.43
C GLU A 188 7.84 11.92 -24.01
N LEU A 189 7.50 10.71 -23.56
CA LEU A 189 6.26 10.01 -23.94
C LEU A 189 5.02 10.49 -23.16
N ALA A 190 5.18 11.42 -22.21
CA ALA A 190 4.08 12.10 -21.54
C ALA A 190 3.77 13.45 -22.20
N ASP A 191 3.58 13.46 -23.52
CA ASP A 191 3.29 14.64 -24.33
C ASP A 191 1.78 14.80 -24.67
N GLY A 192 0.96 13.83 -24.28
CA GLY A 192 -0.48 13.76 -24.57
C GLY A 192 -0.84 13.08 -25.89
N GLU A 193 0.14 12.72 -26.71
CA GLU A 193 -0.09 12.01 -27.96
C GLU A 193 -0.26 10.49 -27.72
N LEU A 194 -0.80 9.79 -28.73
CA LEU A 194 -0.94 8.34 -28.68
C LEU A 194 0.36 7.66 -29.15
N HIS A 195 1.06 7.04 -28.20
CA HIS A 195 2.21 6.17 -28.44
C HIS A 195 1.80 4.70 -28.48
N VAL A 196 2.37 3.94 -29.41
CA VAL A 196 2.17 2.49 -29.54
C VAL A 196 3.51 1.78 -29.33
N LEU A 197 3.64 1.14 -28.17
CA LEU A 197 4.90 0.60 -27.68
C LEU A 197 4.91 -0.93 -27.78
N GLU A 198 5.82 -1.46 -28.58
CA GLU A 198 6.07 -2.90 -28.67
C GLU A 198 7.02 -3.34 -27.54
N VAL A 199 6.57 -4.26 -26.70
CA VAL A 199 7.40 -4.86 -25.66
C VAL A 199 7.86 -6.24 -26.13
N VAL A 200 9.17 -6.40 -26.29
CA VAL A 200 9.79 -7.60 -26.86
C VAL A 200 10.88 -8.15 -25.94
N ASN A 201 11.13 -9.46 -26.01
CA ASN A 201 12.26 -10.09 -25.31
C ASN A 201 13.57 -9.93 -26.09
N ASP A 202 14.68 -10.42 -25.52
CA ASP A 202 16.00 -10.50 -26.15
C ASP A 202 16.06 -11.29 -27.48
N LEU A 203 15.06 -12.12 -27.78
CA LEU A 203 14.91 -12.80 -29.07
C LEU A 203 14.08 -11.99 -30.08
N GLY A 204 13.67 -10.77 -29.73
CA GLY A 204 12.81 -9.90 -30.54
C GLY A 204 11.35 -10.37 -30.62
N GLN A 205 10.93 -11.29 -29.75
CA GLN A 205 9.57 -11.81 -29.73
C GLN A 205 8.69 -10.92 -28.85
N PRO A 206 7.49 -10.51 -29.31
CA PRO A 206 6.57 -9.70 -28.51
C PRO A 206 6.04 -10.49 -27.32
N LEU A 207 5.95 -9.83 -26.17
CA LEU A 207 5.38 -10.41 -24.96
C LEU A 207 3.84 -10.28 -24.95
N PRO A 208 3.11 -11.22 -24.31
CA PRO A 208 1.67 -11.08 -24.06
C PRO A 208 1.35 -9.78 -23.30
N GLY A 209 0.44 -8.98 -23.84
CA GLY A 209 0.14 -7.61 -23.37
C GLY A 209 0.77 -6.49 -24.22
N SER A 210 1.62 -6.84 -25.20
CA SER A 210 2.12 -5.96 -26.25
C SER A 210 1.21 -5.98 -27.51
N PRO A 211 1.07 -4.88 -28.27
CA PRO A 211 1.62 -3.55 -27.97
C PRO A 211 0.84 -2.82 -26.89
N VAL A 212 1.54 -2.03 -26.09
CA VAL A 212 0.97 -1.11 -25.10
C VAL A 212 0.60 0.19 -25.79
N ARG A 213 -0.59 0.72 -25.48
CA ARG A 213 -1.03 2.05 -25.95
C ARG A 213 -0.92 3.04 -24.81
N LEU A 214 -0.07 4.04 -24.97
CA LEU A 214 0.17 5.09 -23.99
C LEU A 214 -0.36 6.41 -24.54
N CYS A 215 -1.21 7.08 -23.77
CA CYS A 215 -1.60 8.46 -23.99
C CYS A 215 -1.65 9.11 -22.61
N CYS A 216 -0.66 9.94 -22.32
CA CYS A 216 -0.43 10.45 -20.99
C CYS A 216 0.05 11.90 -21.04
N LEU A 217 -0.51 12.73 -20.15
CA LEU A 217 0.03 14.03 -19.79
C LEU A 217 0.32 14.03 -18.29
N PRO A 218 1.36 14.74 -17.84
CA PRO A 218 1.71 14.80 -16.43
C PRO A 218 0.54 15.26 -15.56
N GLU A 219 -0.18 16.30 -15.98
CA GLU A 219 -1.31 16.91 -15.28
C GLU A 219 -2.62 16.09 -15.40
N GLY A 220 -2.60 14.99 -16.15
CA GLY A 220 -3.76 14.16 -16.40
C GLY A 220 -4.86 14.87 -17.19
N LEU A 221 -6.08 14.31 -17.12
CA LEU A 221 -7.21 14.82 -17.90
C LEU A 221 -7.72 16.18 -17.39
N GLU A 222 -7.59 16.47 -16.09
CA GLU A 222 -7.94 17.80 -15.56
C GLU A 222 -7.03 18.90 -16.10
N GLY A 223 -5.73 18.64 -16.27
CA GLY A 223 -4.81 19.59 -16.89
C GLY A 223 -5.19 19.92 -18.33
N LEU A 224 -5.60 18.90 -19.11
CA LEU A 224 -6.12 19.10 -20.47
C LEU A 224 -7.37 19.98 -20.49
N LEU A 225 -8.32 19.73 -19.57
CA LEU A 225 -9.55 20.52 -19.50
C LEU A 225 -9.27 21.99 -19.17
N GLN A 226 -8.25 22.28 -18.37
CA GLN A 226 -7.85 23.67 -18.05
C GLN A 226 -7.24 24.41 -19.24
N GLN A 227 -6.76 23.71 -20.26
CA GLN A 227 -6.21 24.28 -21.48
C GLN A 227 -7.30 24.56 -22.54
N LEU A 228 -8.54 24.09 -22.33
CA LEU A 228 -9.64 24.36 -23.24
C LEU A 228 -10.01 25.86 -23.23
N PRO A 229 -10.37 26.46 -24.38
CA PRO A 229 -10.81 27.85 -24.43
C PRO A 229 -12.03 28.09 -23.52
N ALA A 230 -12.10 29.26 -22.89
CA ALA A 230 -13.17 29.67 -21.97
C ALA A 230 -14.56 29.86 -22.62
N THR A 231 -14.81 29.24 -23.78
CA THR A 231 -16.05 29.33 -24.56
C THR A 231 -17.03 28.18 -24.28
N GLU A 232 -16.71 27.26 -23.38
CA GLU A 232 -17.56 26.11 -23.05
C GLU A 232 -18.56 26.40 -21.93
N ASP A 233 -19.70 25.71 -21.95
CA ASP A 233 -20.73 25.75 -20.90
C ASP A 233 -20.15 25.30 -19.55
N ASP A 234 -20.18 26.18 -18.54
CA ASP A 234 -19.65 25.94 -17.19
C ASP A 234 -20.13 24.61 -16.58
N ARG A 235 -21.37 24.18 -16.90
CA ARG A 235 -21.90 22.89 -16.42
C ARG A 235 -21.19 21.70 -17.05
N THR A 236 -20.89 21.80 -18.34
CA THR A 236 -20.17 20.76 -19.08
C THR A 236 -18.74 20.65 -18.58
N LEU A 237 -18.05 21.78 -18.37
CA LEU A 237 -16.69 21.79 -17.81
C LEU A 237 -16.65 21.22 -16.38
N ALA A 238 -17.64 21.55 -15.55
CA ALA A 238 -17.77 20.98 -14.21
C ALA A 238 -17.99 19.45 -14.25
N LEU A 239 -18.84 18.96 -15.16
CA LEU A 239 -19.07 17.53 -15.35
C LEU A 239 -17.80 16.80 -15.83
N LEU A 240 -17.11 17.35 -16.83
CA LEU A 240 -15.87 16.78 -17.36
C LEU A 240 -14.77 16.78 -16.29
N SER A 241 -14.67 17.83 -15.49
CA SER A 241 -13.73 17.90 -14.37
C SER A 241 -14.05 16.83 -13.31
N GLY A 242 -15.33 16.62 -13.00
CA GLY A 242 -15.77 15.53 -12.12
C GLY A 242 -15.42 14.16 -12.68
N LEU A 243 -15.61 13.93 -13.98
CA LEU A 243 -15.26 12.67 -14.64
C LEU A 243 -13.74 12.43 -14.64
N ALA A 244 -12.94 13.48 -14.90
CA ALA A 244 -11.48 13.42 -14.87
C ALA A 244 -10.97 13.05 -13.46
N ARG A 245 -11.57 13.59 -12.41
CA ARG A 245 -11.29 13.24 -11.01
C ARG A 245 -11.59 11.79 -10.70
N GLU A 246 -12.78 11.33 -11.08
CA GLU A 246 -13.23 9.95 -10.89
C GLU A 246 -12.36 8.95 -11.67
N GLN A 247 -11.85 9.34 -12.85
CA GLN A 247 -10.88 8.57 -13.61
C GLN A 247 -9.53 8.49 -12.89
N ALA A 248 -8.97 9.63 -12.46
CA ALA A 248 -7.67 9.68 -11.78
C ALA A 248 -7.67 8.88 -10.46
N LEU A 249 -8.79 8.86 -9.74
CA LEU A 249 -8.97 8.05 -8.53
C LEU A 249 -8.90 6.54 -8.83
N ARG A 250 -9.56 6.07 -9.92
CA ARG A 250 -9.66 4.64 -10.25
C ARG A 250 -8.47 4.12 -11.05
N LEU A 251 -7.89 4.97 -11.88
CA LEU A 251 -6.76 4.70 -12.76
C LEU A 251 -5.64 5.70 -12.51
N PRO A 252 -5.09 5.76 -11.28
CA PRO A 252 -3.95 6.61 -10.98
C PRO A 252 -2.77 6.17 -11.84
N LYS A 253 -2.01 7.15 -12.30
CA LYS A 253 -0.80 6.92 -13.10
C LYS A 253 0.41 7.34 -12.28
N SER A 254 1.56 6.82 -12.69
CA SER A 254 2.81 7.05 -11.99
C SER A 254 4.00 7.16 -12.94
N ALA A 255 5.07 7.69 -12.38
CA ALA A 255 6.39 7.76 -12.98
C ALA A 255 7.41 7.08 -12.06
N GLY A 256 8.48 6.53 -12.64
CA GLY A 256 9.58 5.97 -11.89
C GLY A 256 10.37 7.01 -11.09
N TRP A 257 11.05 6.58 -10.02
CA TRP A 257 11.86 7.47 -9.17
C TRP A 257 12.99 8.17 -9.92
N HIS A 258 13.54 7.55 -10.97
CA HIS A 258 14.64 8.13 -11.75
C HIS A 258 14.18 9.32 -12.63
N LEU A 259 12.87 9.49 -12.84
CA LEU A 259 12.26 10.66 -13.52
C LEU A 259 12.01 11.84 -12.56
N TYR A 260 12.49 11.77 -11.32
CA TYR A 260 12.27 12.80 -10.33
C TYR A 260 12.68 14.22 -10.78
N PRO A 261 13.80 14.46 -11.48
CA PRO A 261 14.13 15.80 -11.97
C PRO A 261 13.04 16.40 -12.87
N GLN A 262 12.55 15.63 -13.86
CA GLN A 262 11.50 16.06 -14.78
C GLN A 262 10.16 16.24 -14.06
N TRP A 263 9.84 15.31 -13.16
CA TRP A 263 8.65 15.39 -12.32
C TRP A 263 8.66 16.62 -11.41
N PHE A 264 9.82 16.94 -10.80
CA PHE A 264 9.99 18.13 -9.97
C PHE A 264 9.73 19.39 -10.80
N ASP A 265 10.28 19.44 -12.01
CA ASP A 265 10.10 20.56 -12.91
C ASP A 265 8.63 20.78 -13.31
N ALA A 266 7.88 19.70 -13.51
CA ALA A 266 6.45 19.75 -13.84
C ALA A 266 5.57 20.18 -12.66
N PHE A 267 5.85 19.73 -11.43
CA PHE A 267 4.89 19.85 -10.33
C PHE A 267 5.35 20.68 -9.12
N GLN A 268 6.65 20.88 -8.91
CA GLN A 268 7.20 21.48 -7.70
C GLN A 268 7.74 22.91 -7.88
N ARG A 269 7.95 23.36 -9.12
CA ARG A 269 8.41 24.72 -9.38
C ARG A 269 7.40 25.74 -8.88
N LEU A 270 7.89 26.67 -8.05
CA LEU A 270 7.09 27.77 -7.51
C LEU A 270 7.17 29.06 -8.34
N GLY A 271 8.02 29.12 -9.36
CA GLY A 271 8.37 30.37 -10.07
C GLY A 271 7.21 31.09 -10.76
N GLU A 272 6.06 30.43 -10.94
CA GLU A 272 4.86 31.00 -11.55
C GLU A 272 3.70 31.21 -10.55
N ALA A 273 3.82 30.70 -9.33
CA ALA A 273 2.79 30.81 -8.31
C ALA A 273 2.92 32.15 -7.55
N PRO A 274 1.81 32.87 -7.28
CA PRO A 274 1.87 34.04 -6.44
C PRO A 274 2.33 33.65 -5.02
N ALA A 275 3.48 34.17 -4.61
CA ALA A 275 4.03 33.94 -3.28
C ALA A 275 3.13 34.59 -2.21
N PRO A 276 2.89 33.93 -1.07
CA PRO A 276 2.23 34.55 0.07
C PRO A 276 2.99 35.81 0.53
N ALA A 277 2.27 36.80 1.06
CA ALA A 277 2.94 37.92 1.72
C ALA A 277 3.67 37.42 2.97
N LEU A 278 4.93 37.84 3.16
CA LEU A 278 5.67 37.51 4.37
C LEU A 278 5.06 38.27 5.55
N GLN A 279 4.48 37.52 6.49
CA GLN A 279 3.95 38.04 7.75
C GLN A 279 4.92 37.75 8.90
N GLY A 280 4.83 38.54 9.97
CA GLY A 280 5.70 38.41 11.14
C GLY A 280 7.13 38.91 10.90
N THR A 281 8.02 38.53 11.80
CA THR A 281 9.44 38.92 11.86
C THR A 281 10.30 37.67 11.75
N LEU A 282 10.69 37.34 10.52
CA LEU A 282 11.43 36.11 10.21
C LEU A 282 12.91 36.22 10.59
N GLY A 283 13.37 35.31 11.44
CA GLY A 283 14.78 35.09 11.78
C GLY A 283 15.36 33.87 11.05
N ILE A 284 16.59 33.98 10.56
CA ILE A 284 17.36 32.84 10.03
C ILE A 284 18.41 32.43 11.05
N LEU A 285 18.35 31.17 11.50
CA LEU A 285 19.38 30.55 12.33
C LEU A 285 20.31 29.75 11.42
N LEU A 286 21.46 30.32 11.06
CA LEU A 286 22.46 29.66 10.22
C LEU A 286 23.33 28.74 11.09
N ILE A 287 23.23 27.44 10.87
CA ILE A 287 23.99 26.41 11.59
C ILE A 287 25.24 26.08 10.76
N SER A 288 26.42 26.44 11.25
CA SER A 288 27.67 26.34 10.49
C SER A 288 28.87 26.00 11.36
N ASP A 289 29.77 25.14 10.85
CA ASP A 289 31.09 24.90 11.44
C ASP A 289 32.13 25.96 11.04
N GLY A 290 31.72 27.04 10.37
CA GLY A 290 32.57 28.17 9.97
C GLY A 290 33.13 28.08 8.54
N ASP A 291 32.58 27.21 7.69
CA ASP A 291 32.95 27.17 6.26
C ASP A 291 32.24 28.29 5.50
N ASN A 292 32.99 29.36 5.24
CA ASN A 292 32.50 30.54 4.53
C ASN A 292 31.89 30.24 3.15
N ASN A 293 32.37 29.21 2.44
CA ASN A 293 31.85 28.89 1.11
C ASN A 293 30.46 28.26 1.22
N LEU A 294 30.28 27.34 2.16
CA LEU A 294 28.99 26.70 2.43
C LEU A 294 27.97 27.73 2.96
N GLU A 295 28.40 28.61 3.86
CA GLU A 295 27.56 29.71 4.35
C GLU A 295 27.10 30.64 3.24
N GLN A 296 28.03 31.08 2.38
CA GLN A 296 27.70 31.95 1.25
C GLN A 296 26.75 31.26 0.27
N GLY A 297 26.94 29.98 -0.01
CA GLY A 297 26.04 29.19 -0.86
C GLY A 297 24.61 29.14 -0.32
N SER A 298 24.45 28.86 0.98
CA SER A 298 23.15 28.84 1.65
C SER A 298 22.49 30.23 1.65
N LEU A 299 23.23 31.28 2.00
CA LEU A 299 22.70 32.65 2.04
C LEU A 299 22.39 33.22 0.66
N ALA A 300 23.11 32.80 -0.38
CA ALA A 300 22.81 33.17 -1.75
C ALA A 300 21.48 32.55 -2.23
N SER A 301 21.13 31.35 -1.75
CA SER A 301 19.87 30.69 -2.11
C SER A 301 18.62 31.43 -1.64
N LEU A 302 18.74 32.32 -0.64
CA LEU A 302 17.63 33.17 -0.18
C LEU A 302 17.18 34.18 -1.25
N GLY A 303 18.03 34.48 -2.24
CA GLY A 303 17.67 35.32 -3.39
C GLY A 303 17.03 36.66 -3.00
N ALA A 304 15.94 37.02 -3.68
CA ALA A 304 15.17 38.23 -3.41
C ALA A 304 14.44 38.20 -2.05
N ASP A 305 14.09 37.00 -1.55
CA ASP A 305 13.38 36.85 -0.27
C ASP A 305 14.25 37.27 0.92
N ARG A 306 15.58 37.37 0.74
CA ARG A 306 16.51 37.88 1.76
C ARG A 306 16.12 39.27 2.27
N LEU A 307 15.46 40.10 1.46
CA LEU A 307 14.97 41.42 1.87
C LEU A 307 13.88 41.35 2.96
N GLY A 308 13.17 40.22 3.05
CA GLY A 308 12.15 39.96 4.08
C GLY A 308 12.69 39.34 5.37
N VAL A 309 14.00 39.06 5.46
CA VAL A 309 14.63 38.52 6.68
C VAL A 309 14.88 39.65 7.66
N HIS A 310 14.29 39.55 8.86
CA HIS A 310 14.40 40.56 9.91
C HIS A 310 15.75 40.50 10.64
N ALA A 311 16.20 39.29 10.98
CA ALA A 311 17.49 39.07 11.63
C ALA A 311 18.13 37.76 11.20
N LEU A 312 19.46 37.71 11.30
CA LEU A 312 20.26 36.52 11.02
C LEU A 312 21.25 36.29 12.16
N ALA A 313 21.31 35.05 12.65
CA ALA A 313 22.27 34.63 13.66
C ALA A 313 22.98 33.36 13.18
N ALA A 314 24.30 33.42 13.07
CA ALA A 314 25.14 32.27 12.79
C ALA A 314 25.60 31.62 14.10
N THR A 315 25.58 30.29 14.15
CA THR A 315 25.93 29.53 15.35
C THR A 315 26.54 28.18 14.98
N PRO A 316 27.51 27.66 15.76
CA PRO A 316 27.99 26.31 15.57
C PRO A 316 26.93 25.29 16.00
N PRO A 317 26.90 24.08 15.41
CA PRO A 317 25.88 23.06 15.67
C PRO A 317 25.65 22.70 17.14
N GLN A 318 26.65 22.93 18.01
CA GLN A 318 26.62 22.59 19.43
C GLN A 318 26.14 23.75 20.34
N MET A 319 25.98 24.99 19.83
CA MET A 319 25.69 26.18 20.65
C MET A 319 24.48 26.99 20.16
N LEU A 320 23.42 26.31 19.72
CA LEU A 320 22.25 26.94 19.12
C LEU A 320 21.56 27.95 20.03
N THR A 321 21.62 27.75 21.36
CA THR A 321 20.98 28.62 22.35
C THR A 321 21.39 30.09 22.20
N LEU A 322 22.64 30.37 21.83
CA LEU A 322 23.11 31.75 21.64
C LEU A 322 22.42 32.40 20.44
N GLY A 323 22.42 31.72 19.29
CA GLY A 323 21.80 32.22 18.06
C GLY A 323 20.28 32.37 18.20
N LEU A 324 19.64 31.40 18.87
CA LEU A 324 18.20 31.47 19.17
C LEU A 324 17.85 32.67 20.04
N ARG A 325 18.59 32.91 21.14
CA ARG A 325 18.37 34.09 21.99
C ARG A 325 18.58 35.40 21.24
N GLN A 326 19.63 35.47 20.42
CA GLN A 326 19.89 36.65 19.59
C GLN A 326 18.70 36.96 18.67
N LEU A 327 18.12 35.95 18.01
CA LEU A 327 16.96 36.13 17.14
C LEU A 327 15.71 36.54 17.93
N LEU A 328 15.46 35.90 19.07
CA LEU A 328 14.32 36.23 19.95
C LEU A 328 14.42 37.67 20.51
N GLU A 329 15.61 38.10 20.93
CA GLU A 329 15.90 39.45 21.41
C GLU A 329 15.80 40.50 20.30
N ALA A 330 16.15 40.12 19.06
CA ALA A 330 15.93 40.95 17.87
C ALA A 330 14.43 41.10 17.52
N GLY A 331 13.55 40.38 18.22
CA GLY A 331 12.10 40.45 18.06
C GLY A 331 11.52 39.44 17.08
N CYS A 332 12.30 38.45 16.61
CA CYS A 332 11.80 37.43 15.69
C CYS A 332 10.72 36.57 16.36
N ASP A 333 9.57 36.47 15.69
CA ASP A 333 8.45 35.60 16.09
C ASP A 333 8.46 34.26 15.34
N ARG A 334 9.29 34.13 14.31
CA ARG A 334 9.44 32.94 13.46
C ARG A 334 10.90 32.70 13.19
N ILE A 335 11.37 31.46 13.36
CA ILE A 335 12.78 31.11 13.20
C ILE A 335 12.90 29.91 12.27
N LEU A 336 13.66 30.07 11.19
CA LEU A 336 14.00 29.02 10.24
C LEU A 336 15.47 28.61 10.42
N PRO A 337 15.74 27.36 10.83
CA PRO A 337 17.10 26.81 10.82
C PRO A 337 17.56 26.47 9.41
N LEU A 338 18.77 26.88 9.06
CA LEU A 338 19.41 26.59 7.79
C LEU A 338 20.81 26.06 8.05
N VAL A 339 21.11 24.83 7.61
CA VAL A 339 22.45 24.24 7.73
C VAL A 339 23.31 24.78 6.60
N ALA A 340 24.54 25.21 6.91
CA ALA A 340 25.48 25.68 5.89
C ALA A 340 25.75 24.56 4.86
N GLY A 341 25.59 24.89 3.58
CA GLY A 341 25.64 23.96 2.45
C GLY A 341 24.27 23.55 1.92
N ASP A 342 23.21 23.61 2.74
CA ASP A 342 21.83 23.40 2.30
C ASP A 342 21.28 24.67 1.66
N ARG A 343 20.26 24.53 0.80
CA ARG A 343 19.68 25.64 0.02
C ARG A 343 18.17 25.65 0.14
N LEU A 344 17.57 26.82 -0.06
CA LEU A 344 16.13 26.97 -0.17
C LEU A 344 15.69 27.10 -1.63
N ALA A 345 14.48 26.63 -1.93
CA ALA A 345 13.84 26.89 -3.21
C ALA A 345 13.48 28.38 -3.34
N GLY A 346 13.32 28.88 -4.57
CA GLY A 346 12.79 30.23 -4.78
C GLY A 346 11.40 30.39 -4.14
N HIS A 347 11.18 31.49 -3.42
CA HIS A 347 9.96 31.75 -2.64
C HIS A 347 9.73 30.82 -1.44
N ALA A 348 10.68 29.96 -1.09
CA ALA A 348 10.53 29.06 0.06
C ALA A 348 10.27 29.81 1.37
N LEU A 349 10.92 30.96 1.60
CA LEU A 349 10.78 31.71 2.86
C LEU A 349 9.35 32.19 3.08
N THR A 350 8.69 32.71 2.04
CA THR A 350 7.31 33.19 2.16
C THR A 350 6.33 32.05 2.39
N HIS A 351 6.49 30.93 1.68
CA HIS A 351 5.66 29.74 1.86
C HIS A 351 5.85 29.08 3.23
N LEU A 352 7.09 28.95 3.70
CA LEU A 352 7.38 28.42 5.03
C LEU A 352 6.84 29.35 6.12
N SER A 353 7.07 30.66 6.01
CA SER A 353 6.51 31.63 6.95
C SER A 353 4.98 31.50 7.04
N ALA A 354 4.29 31.45 5.89
CA ALA A 354 2.83 31.33 5.82
C ALA A 354 2.25 30.05 6.46
N LEU A 355 3.07 29.04 6.79
CA LEU A 355 2.61 27.89 7.56
C LEU A 355 2.18 28.27 8.97
N LEU A 356 2.74 29.34 9.54
CA LEU A 356 2.51 29.78 10.91
C LEU A 356 1.37 30.81 11.03
N ASP A 357 0.89 31.37 9.91
CA ASP A 357 -0.14 32.43 9.87
C ASP A 357 -1.50 32.01 10.43
N ASP A 358 -1.75 30.72 10.54
CA ASP A 358 -3.03 30.17 10.98
C ASP A 358 -2.97 29.50 12.36
N GLY A 359 -2.00 29.94 13.18
CA GLY A 359 -1.82 29.49 14.55
C GLY A 359 -1.08 28.15 14.68
N SER A 360 -0.49 27.63 13.59
CA SER A 360 0.43 26.50 13.70
C SER A 360 1.67 26.91 14.50
N ALA A 361 2.05 26.11 15.49
CA ALA A 361 3.20 26.42 16.35
C ALA A 361 4.53 26.23 15.61
N TRP A 362 4.57 25.26 14.70
CA TRP A 362 5.66 25.08 13.76
C TRP A 362 5.13 24.37 12.50
N GLY A 363 5.94 24.38 11.45
CA GLY A 363 5.61 23.66 10.24
C GLY A 363 6.84 23.24 9.46
N TYR A 364 6.65 22.38 8.46
CA TYR A 364 7.73 21.89 7.64
C TYR A 364 7.28 21.64 6.20
N ALA A 365 8.25 21.66 5.31
CA ALA A 365 8.09 21.29 3.91
C ALA A 365 8.83 19.98 3.61
N ASP A 366 8.58 19.42 2.42
CA ASP A 366 9.39 18.32 1.90
C ASP A 366 10.78 18.83 1.52
N CYS A 367 11.73 17.90 1.42
CA CYS A 367 13.09 18.24 1.01
C CYS A 367 13.62 17.23 0.01
N ASP A 368 14.60 17.62 -0.79
CA ASP A 368 15.35 16.72 -1.66
C ASP A 368 16.83 16.89 -1.39
N ARG A 369 17.67 16.41 -2.31
CA ARG A 369 19.11 16.56 -2.27
C ARG A 369 19.62 17.08 -3.60
N ASP A 370 20.55 18.02 -3.53
CA ASP A 370 21.33 18.44 -4.67
C ASP A 370 22.18 17.29 -5.21
N GLY A 371 22.12 17.07 -6.52
CA GLY A 371 23.01 16.19 -7.24
C GLY A 371 24.38 16.83 -7.50
N ALA A 372 25.31 16.04 -8.02
CA ALA A 372 26.69 16.50 -8.24
C ALA A 372 26.80 17.56 -9.35
N GLN A 373 25.85 17.58 -10.29
CA GLN A 373 25.78 18.54 -11.41
C GLN A 373 24.63 19.55 -11.23
N GLY A 374 24.03 19.61 -10.02
CA GLY A 374 22.93 20.51 -9.69
C GLY A 374 21.53 19.98 -10.02
N GLU A 375 21.43 18.73 -10.47
CA GLU A 375 20.16 18.02 -10.65
C GLU A 375 19.45 17.74 -9.32
N ARG A 376 18.12 17.56 -9.32
CA ARG A 376 17.36 17.21 -8.11
C ARG A 376 17.33 15.71 -7.91
N SER A 377 17.58 15.24 -6.69
CA SER A 377 17.67 13.80 -6.39
C SER A 377 17.20 13.48 -4.97
N PHE A 378 16.86 12.22 -4.72
CA PHE A 378 16.53 11.69 -3.38
C PHE A 378 15.52 12.54 -2.57
N PRO A 379 14.28 12.72 -3.08
CA PRO A 379 13.23 13.41 -2.35
C PRO A 379 12.82 12.66 -1.08
N TRP A 380 12.66 13.41 -0.01
CA TRP A 380 11.98 13.03 1.22
C TRP A 380 10.58 13.63 1.18
N PHE A 381 9.64 12.86 0.68
CA PHE A 381 8.22 13.16 0.68
C PHE A 381 7.63 12.69 2.01
N LYS A 382 7.33 13.66 2.86
CA LYS A 382 7.05 13.41 4.27
C LYS A 382 5.55 13.19 4.48
N PRO A 383 5.16 12.33 5.44
CA PRO A 383 3.79 12.31 5.93
C PRO A 383 3.48 13.56 6.77
N THR A 384 2.27 13.65 7.29
CA THR A 384 1.95 14.56 8.40
C THR A 384 2.74 14.18 9.66
N TRP A 385 2.80 15.11 10.64
CA TRP A 385 3.66 14.96 11.81
C TRP A 385 3.33 13.67 12.57
N ASP A 386 4.35 12.85 12.76
CA ASP A 386 4.29 11.59 13.49
C ASP A 386 5.49 11.50 14.44
N ILE A 387 5.21 11.60 15.74
CA ILE A 387 6.22 11.51 16.78
C ILE A 387 6.88 10.12 16.82
N ASP A 388 6.14 9.06 16.46
CA ASP A 388 6.64 7.68 16.44
C ASP A 388 7.71 7.52 15.36
N LEU A 389 7.41 8.04 14.17
CA LEU A 389 8.38 8.10 13.08
C LEU A 389 9.56 9.02 13.40
N PHE A 390 9.33 10.18 14.04
CA PHE A 390 10.39 11.12 14.44
C PHE A 390 11.39 10.49 15.42
N ILE A 391 10.90 9.72 16.40
CA ILE A 391 11.76 8.96 17.33
C ILE A 391 12.69 8.05 16.52
N GLY A 392 12.14 7.31 15.55
CA GLY A 392 12.89 6.46 14.65
C GLY A 392 13.94 7.19 13.83
N ALA A 393 13.51 8.18 13.05
CA ALA A 393 14.32 9.01 12.16
C ALA A 393 13.78 10.44 12.10
N ASP A 394 14.69 11.42 12.16
CA ASP A 394 14.31 12.82 11.99
C ASP A 394 14.24 13.19 10.51
N ILE A 395 13.07 12.95 9.91
CA ILE A 395 12.77 13.39 8.54
C ILE A 395 12.09 14.76 8.50
N PHE A 396 11.67 15.30 9.64
CA PHE A 396 10.76 16.44 9.69
C PHE A 396 11.49 17.77 9.77
N THR A 397 12.58 17.85 10.52
CA THR A 397 13.26 19.13 10.77
C THR A 397 13.99 19.74 9.58
N PRO A 398 14.51 19.00 8.57
CA PRO A 398 15.06 19.63 7.37
C PRO A 398 13.95 20.35 6.61
N GLY A 399 14.02 21.69 6.49
CA GLY A 399 12.93 22.49 5.94
C GLY A 399 11.80 22.82 6.91
N ALA A 400 12.05 22.73 8.23
CA ALA A 400 11.13 23.19 9.26
C ALA A 400 11.31 24.68 9.61
N ILE A 401 10.23 25.30 10.05
CA ILE A 401 10.16 26.65 10.60
C ILE A 401 9.38 26.62 11.92
N PHE A 402 9.88 27.32 12.92
CA PHE A 402 9.36 27.28 14.27
C PHE A 402 8.85 28.65 14.69
N GLY A 403 7.66 28.69 15.29
CA GLY A 403 7.17 29.88 15.97
C GLY A 403 7.95 30.12 17.27
N LYS A 404 8.00 31.38 17.69
CA LYS A 404 8.65 31.79 18.94
C LYS A 404 8.16 31.00 20.16
N GLU A 405 6.85 30.81 20.30
CA GLU A 405 6.28 30.16 21.48
C GLU A 405 6.77 28.71 21.65
N VAL A 406 6.86 27.93 20.56
CA VAL A 406 7.36 26.53 20.66
C VAL A 406 8.85 26.49 20.96
N ILE A 407 9.63 27.45 20.47
CA ILE A 407 11.05 27.58 20.83
C ILE A 407 11.20 27.93 22.31
N GLU A 408 10.41 28.88 22.83
CA GLU A 408 10.45 29.25 24.24
C GLU A 408 10.08 28.07 25.14
N HIS A 409 9.03 27.31 24.79
CA HIS A 409 8.68 26.06 25.48
C HIS A 409 9.82 25.03 25.43
N ALA A 410 10.43 24.81 24.26
CA ALA A 410 11.54 23.88 24.11
C ALA A 410 12.76 24.29 24.94
N LEU A 411 13.13 25.57 24.93
CA LEU A 411 14.23 26.09 25.73
C LEU A 411 13.96 25.97 27.25
N ALA A 412 12.71 26.20 27.69
CA ALA A 412 12.33 26.01 29.09
C ALA A 412 12.45 24.55 29.55
N LEU A 413 12.12 23.58 28.68
CA LEU A 413 12.29 22.15 28.97
C LEU A 413 13.78 21.77 29.11
N LEU A 414 14.66 22.41 28.34
CA LEU A 414 16.10 22.13 28.35
C LEU A 414 16.84 22.80 29.52
N THR A 415 16.35 23.93 30.03
CA THR A 415 16.98 24.65 31.16
C THR A 415 16.57 24.12 32.54
N ALA A 416 15.48 23.35 32.63
CA ALA A 416 15.00 22.75 33.88
C ALA A 416 15.90 21.60 34.41
N GLY A 417 16.91 21.17 33.64
CA GLY A 417 17.89 20.17 34.05
C GLY A 417 19.20 20.77 34.60
N PRO A 418 19.95 20.05 35.45
CA PRO A 418 21.25 20.52 35.94
C PRO A 418 22.29 20.56 34.79
N GLY A 419 22.62 21.75 34.29
CA GLY A 419 23.88 22.00 33.56
C GLY A 419 23.82 22.48 32.10
N THR A 420 22.67 22.77 31.50
CA THR A 420 22.59 23.08 30.06
C THR A 420 22.61 24.59 29.74
N GLN A 421 23.81 25.13 29.47
CA GLN A 421 23.97 26.43 28.78
C GLN A 421 24.08 26.30 27.25
N ALA A 422 24.52 25.15 26.74
CA ALA A 422 24.66 24.86 25.31
C ALA A 422 23.70 23.74 24.89
N CYS A 423 23.06 23.92 23.73
CA CYS A 423 22.10 22.99 23.14
C CYS A 423 22.47 22.74 21.68
N ASN A 424 22.51 21.47 21.27
CA ASN A 424 22.63 21.10 19.87
C ASN A 424 21.25 20.95 19.19
N PHE A 425 21.24 20.73 17.87
CA PHE A 425 19.99 20.65 17.10
C PHE A 425 19.11 19.45 17.48
N HIS A 426 19.70 18.30 17.80
CA HIS A 426 18.94 17.11 18.21
C HIS A 426 18.23 17.31 19.55
N GLN A 427 18.87 17.98 20.51
CA GLN A 427 18.25 18.33 21.78
C GLN A 427 17.11 19.34 21.59
N LEU A 428 17.29 20.34 20.73
CA LEU A 428 16.26 21.30 20.39
C LEU A 428 15.06 20.61 19.72
N SER A 429 15.29 19.76 18.71
CA SER A 429 14.20 19.08 17.99
C SER A 429 13.45 18.10 18.89
N ALA A 430 14.14 17.37 19.77
CA ALA A 430 13.52 16.53 20.79
C ALA A 430 12.68 17.36 21.78
N ALA A 431 13.17 18.53 22.22
CA ALA A 431 12.42 19.41 23.11
C ALA A 431 11.20 20.05 22.42
N VAL A 432 11.30 20.40 21.14
CA VAL A 432 10.16 20.84 20.32
C VAL A 432 9.13 19.72 20.17
N ALA A 433 9.54 18.48 19.91
CA ALA A 433 8.63 17.33 19.85
C ALA A 433 7.90 17.12 21.20
N LEU A 434 8.61 17.21 22.33
CA LEU A 434 8.02 17.11 23.66
C LEU A 434 7.05 18.27 23.95
N ALA A 435 7.42 19.50 23.63
CA ALA A 435 6.56 20.68 23.78
C ALA A 435 5.30 20.56 22.91
N THR A 436 5.44 20.07 21.68
CA THR A 436 4.33 19.81 20.76
C THR A 436 3.34 18.80 21.36
N GLN A 437 3.85 17.69 21.92
CA GLN A 437 3.03 16.67 22.58
C GLN A 437 2.36 17.21 23.86
N ARG A 438 3.11 17.82 24.78
CA ARG A 438 2.59 18.26 26.09
C ARG A 438 1.57 19.39 25.97
N ASN A 439 1.81 20.31 25.05
CA ASN A 439 0.97 21.50 24.86
C ASN A 439 -0.05 21.33 23.72
N LYS A 440 -0.17 20.14 23.11
CA LYS A 440 -1.10 19.83 22.01
C LYS A 440 -0.98 20.81 20.84
N LEU A 441 0.24 21.17 20.48
CA LEU A 441 0.49 22.21 19.49
C LEU A 441 0.14 21.73 18.07
N CYS A 442 -0.37 22.64 17.25
CA CYS A 442 -0.65 22.38 15.83
C CYS A 442 0.64 22.40 15.01
N VAL A 443 0.81 21.40 14.15
CA VAL A 443 1.93 21.29 13.20
C VAL A 443 1.41 21.31 11.77
N SER A 444 1.99 22.16 10.93
CA SER A 444 1.62 22.24 9.51
C SER A 444 2.66 21.55 8.61
N HIS A 445 2.19 20.77 7.64
CA HIS A 445 3.00 20.23 6.55
C HIS A 445 2.57 20.81 5.23
N LEU A 446 3.52 21.31 4.45
CA LEU A 446 3.31 21.65 3.05
C LEU A 446 4.01 20.61 2.19
N PRO A 447 3.28 19.79 1.40
CA PRO A 447 3.86 18.74 0.54
C PRO A 447 4.53 19.34 -0.71
N ARG A 448 5.42 20.31 -0.49
CA ARG A 448 6.24 21.01 -1.46
C ARG A 448 7.69 20.83 -1.11
N VAL A 449 8.54 20.64 -2.11
CA VAL A 449 9.99 20.56 -1.90
C VAL A 449 10.55 21.97 -1.84
N LEU A 450 10.71 22.51 -0.62
CA LEU A 450 11.17 23.88 -0.39
C LEU A 450 12.60 23.96 0.15
N TYR A 451 13.16 22.80 0.50
CA TYR A 451 14.46 22.67 1.13
C TYR A 451 15.32 21.67 0.37
N HIS A 452 16.53 22.06 0.01
CA HIS A 452 17.46 21.26 -0.77
C HIS A 452 18.66 20.95 0.10
N ARG A 453 18.80 19.68 0.46
CA ARG A 453 19.93 19.21 1.26
C ARG A 453 21.19 19.17 0.40
N ALA A 454 22.33 19.44 1.00
CA ALA A 454 23.61 19.42 0.32
C ALA A 454 23.89 18.04 -0.31
N HIS A 455 24.64 18.02 -1.41
CA HIS A 455 24.96 16.78 -2.13
C HIS A 455 25.65 15.71 -1.28
N HIS A 456 26.36 16.10 -0.22
CA HIS A 456 27.03 15.20 0.71
C HIS A 456 26.12 14.70 1.84
N ALA A 457 24.90 15.22 1.97
CA ALA A 457 23.92 14.73 2.92
C ALA A 457 23.51 13.29 2.56
N ALA A 458 23.19 12.49 3.58
CA ALA A 458 22.70 11.14 3.40
C ALA A 458 21.47 11.14 2.49
N ALA A 459 21.43 10.26 1.49
CA ALA A 459 20.31 10.20 0.55
C ALA A 459 19.00 9.85 1.29
N SER A 460 19.10 9.03 2.33
CA SER A 460 17.98 8.54 3.14
C SER A 460 18.43 8.33 4.60
N PRO A 461 17.52 8.40 5.61
CA PRO A 461 17.90 8.37 7.02
C PRO A 461 18.67 7.12 7.46
N GLU A 462 18.36 5.96 6.89
CA GLU A 462 19.03 4.69 7.22
C GLU A 462 20.50 4.65 6.78
N GLN A 463 20.88 5.52 5.84
CA GLN A 463 22.25 5.64 5.30
C GLN A 463 23.07 6.69 6.05
N ALA A 464 22.45 7.42 6.99
CA ALA A 464 23.15 8.42 7.78
C ALA A 464 24.15 7.77 8.75
N ALA A 465 25.15 8.55 9.19
CA ALA A 465 26.03 8.12 10.25
C ALA A 465 25.30 8.08 11.60
N PRO A 466 25.60 7.11 12.48
CA PRO A 466 25.02 7.09 13.83
C PRO A 466 25.50 8.29 14.65
N SER A 467 24.56 9.01 15.27
CA SER A 467 24.86 10.12 16.18
C SER A 467 24.55 9.76 17.64
N PRO A 468 25.56 9.74 18.53
CA PRO A 468 25.36 9.62 19.97
C PRO A 468 24.48 10.73 20.55
N GLU A 469 24.60 11.96 20.03
CA GLU A 469 23.82 13.12 20.46
C GLU A 469 22.34 12.93 20.15
N ARG A 470 22.02 12.43 18.94
CA ARG A 470 20.64 12.07 18.58
C ARG A 470 20.10 10.97 19.49
N GLN A 471 20.88 9.91 19.72
CA GLN A 471 20.46 8.82 20.60
C GLN A 471 20.17 9.31 22.03
N GLN A 472 21.01 10.20 22.57
CA GLN A 472 20.80 10.78 23.90
C GLN A 472 19.55 11.69 23.95
N ALA A 473 19.35 12.52 22.93
CA ALA A 473 18.19 13.41 22.85
C ALA A 473 16.87 12.63 22.75
N ILE A 474 16.83 11.56 21.94
CA ILE A 474 15.65 10.70 21.80
C ILE A 474 15.43 9.85 23.06
N SER A 475 16.49 9.36 23.71
CA SER A 475 16.38 8.70 25.02
C SER A 475 15.74 9.61 26.07
N TRP A 476 16.19 10.86 26.14
CA TRP A 476 15.57 11.88 27.01
C TRP A 476 14.10 12.12 26.62
N LEU A 477 13.77 12.28 25.33
CA LEU A 477 12.40 12.45 24.87
C LEU A 477 11.49 11.29 25.31
N CYS A 478 11.91 10.05 25.06
CA CYS A 478 11.15 8.86 25.41
C CYS A 478 10.92 8.76 26.93
N GLU A 479 11.95 8.99 27.75
CA GLU A 479 11.83 9.00 29.22
C GLU A 479 10.87 10.10 29.72
N GLN A 480 10.83 11.26 29.03
CA GLN A 480 9.90 12.35 29.34
C GLN A 480 8.46 12.09 28.89
N LEU A 481 8.26 11.22 27.89
CA LEU A 481 6.95 10.78 27.41
C LEU A 481 6.38 9.65 28.28
N ALA A 482 7.23 8.71 28.70
CA ALA A 482 6.88 7.62 29.59
C ALA A 482 8.09 7.22 30.44
N THR A 483 7.97 7.36 31.76
CA THR A 483 9.03 7.00 32.71
C THR A 483 9.42 5.52 32.57
N GLY A 484 10.71 5.25 32.42
CA GLY A 484 11.24 3.90 32.19
C GLY A 484 11.30 3.48 30.72
N ALA A 485 10.93 4.34 29.78
CA ALA A 485 11.12 4.09 28.35
C ALA A 485 12.61 4.11 28.00
N THR A 486 13.05 3.18 27.15
CA THR A 486 14.46 3.11 26.71
C THR A 486 14.56 3.16 25.19
N VAL A 487 15.77 3.41 24.67
CA VAL A 487 16.02 3.55 23.24
C VAL A 487 17.21 2.70 22.82
N SER A 488 17.03 1.89 21.77
CA SER A 488 18.09 1.13 21.12
C SER A 488 18.30 1.60 19.69
N ARG A 489 19.41 1.16 19.08
CA ARG A 489 19.61 1.28 17.64
C ARG A 489 18.89 0.15 16.92
N VAL A 490 18.49 0.39 15.67
CA VAL A 490 18.00 -0.66 14.78
C VAL A 490 19.20 -1.46 14.24
N ASN A 491 19.05 -2.78 14.16
CA ASN A 491 20.08 -3.64 13.58
C ASN A 491 20.34 -3.27 12.11
N ASN A 492 21.59 -3.35 11.66
CA ASN A 492 22.05 -2.97 10.31
C ASN A 492 21.90 -1.47 9.94
N TYR A 493 21.09 -0.69 10.66
CA TYR A 493 20.85 0.73 10.42
C TYR A 493 21.07 1.55 11.71
N PRO A 494 22.32 1.73 12.17
CA PRO A 494 22.60 2.28 13.50
C PRO A 494 22.26 3.77 13.68
N ALA A 495 21.92 4.49 12.60
CA ALA A 495 21.37 5.84 12.67
C ALA A 495 19.87 5.88 12.99
N LEU A 496 19.15 4.77 12.72
CA LEU A 496 17.76 4.58 13.09
C LEU A 496 17.66 4.12 14.55
N LEU A 497 16.61 4.57 15.23
CA LEU A 497 16.38 4.27 16.64
C LEU A 497 15.05 3.53 16.83
N ARG A 498 14.95 2.77 17.92
CA ARG A 498 13.73 2.11 18.37
C ARG A 498 13.49 2.46 19.83
N ALA A 499 12.30 2.97 20.14
CA ALA A 499 11.84 3.13 21.51
C ALA A 499 11.27 1.80 22.03
N HIS A 500 11.56 1.51 23.29
CA HIS A 500 11.00 0.40 24.07
C HIS A 500 10.17 1.02 25.19
N TRP A 501 8.85 0.88 25.08
CA TRP A 501 7.92 1.45 26.06
C TRP A 501 7.76 0.52 27.26
N PRO A 502 7.65 1.08 28.48
CA PRO A 502 7.50 0.28 29.68
C PRO A 502 6.12 -0.40 29.72
N LEU A 503 6.10 -1.63 30.21
CA LEU A 503 4.85 -2.32 30.56
C LEU A 503 4.53 -2.11 32.04
N PRO A 504 3.24 -2.08 32.43
CA PRO A 504 2.85 -2.07 33.83
C PRO A 504 3.29 -3.38 34.51
N VAL A 505 3.45 -3.31 35.85
CA VAL A 505 3.80 -4.48 36.68
C VAL A 505 2.74 -5.58 36.53
N GLU A 506 1.47 -5.19 36.55
CA GLU A 506 0.34 -6.08 36.26
C GLU A 506 -0.07 -5.92 34.80
N LEU A 507 0.13 -6.96 34.00
CA LEU A 507 -0.22 -6.96 32.59
C LEU A 507 -1.75 -7.06 32.42
N PRO A 508 -2.35 -6.22 31.53
CA PRO A 508 -3.77 -6.32 31.24
C PRO A 508 -4.11 -7.69 30.65
N ARG A 509 -5.35 -8.13 30.79
CA ARG A 509 -5.77 -9.38 30.14
C ARG A 509 -5.98 -9.14 28.65
N VAL A 510 -5.37 -9.99 27.82
CA VAL A 510 -5.52 -9.96 26.37
C VAL A 510 -6.36 -11.14 25.91
N SER A 511 -7.42 -10.89 25.15
CA SER A 511 -8.24 -11.92 24.50
C SER A 511 -7.93 -11.98 23.01
N LEU A 512 -7.24 -13.03 22.55
CA LEU A 512 -7.00 -13.26 21.13
C LEU A 512 -8.11 -14.12 20.52
N ILE A 513 -8.69 -13.62 19.43
CA ILE A 513 -9.81 -14.23 18.71
C ILE A 513 -9.26 -14.83 17.41
N VAL A 514 -9.47 -16.13 17.23
CA VAL A 514 -8.96 -16.91 16.09
C VAL A 514 -10.12 -17.59 15.36
N PRO A 515 -10.69 -16.96 14.31
CA PRO A 515 -11.66 -17.60 13.42
C PRO A 515 -11.01 -18.75 12.66
N THR A 516 -11.68 -19.89 12.54
CA THR A 516 -11.15 -21.04 11.81
C THR A 516 -12.24 -21.84 11.10
N ARG A 517 -11.84 -22.56 10.05
CA ARG A 517 -12.62 -23.61 9.39
C ARG A 517 -11.65 -24.62 8.76
N ASP A 518 -11.72 -25.87 9.22
CA ASP A 518 -10.83 -26.95 8.78
C ASP A 518 -9.34 -26.55 8.89
N GLN A 519 -8.50 -27.09 8.00
CA GLN A 519 -7.06 -26.78 7.90
C GLN A 519 -6.28 -26.99 9.21
N TYR A 520 -6.45 -28.16 9.84
CA TYR A 520 -5.77 -28.56 11.08
C TYR A 520 -4.30 -28.08 11.16
N LYS A 521 -3.50 -28.24 10.10
CA LYS A 521 -2.07 -27.88 10.14
C LYS A 521 -1.83 -26.39 10.40
N LEU A 522 -2.63 -25.52 9.79
CA LEU A 522 -2.52 -24.07 9.99
C LEU A 522 -2.98 -23.71 11.41
N LEU A 523 -4.16 -24.19 11.78
CA LEU A 523 -4.74 -23.94 13.11
C LEU A 523 -3.81 -24.43 14.22
N ALA A 524 -3.24 -25.63 14.09
CA ALA A 524 -2.31 -26.18 15.07
C ALA A 524 -1.02 -25.36 15.16
N ALA A 525 -0.42 -24.96 14.03
CA ALA A 525 0.77 -24.10 14.06
C ALA A 525 0.50 -22.77 14.77
N CYS A 526 -0.63 -22.13 14.47
CA CYS A 526 -1.06 -20.89 15.13
C CYS A 526 -1.30 -21.10 16.63
N MET A 527 -2.14 -22.05 17.00
CA MET A 527 -2.53 -22.26 18.40
C MET A 527 -1.38 -22.77 19.27
N GLU A 528 -0.51 -23.65 18.77
CA GLU A 528 0.69 -24.05 19.52
C GLU A 528 1.68 -22.90 19.68
N GLY A 529 1.80 -22.01 18.69
CA GLY A 529 2.60 -20.79 18.80
C GLY A 529 2.04 -19.82 19.84
N LEU A 530 0.73 -19.60 19.85
CA LEU A 530 0.06 -18.75 20.82
C LEU A 530 0.16 -19.30 22.24
N LEU A 531 0.03 -20.62 22.42
CA LEU A 531 0.06 -21.26 23.73
C LEU A 531 1.48 -21.42 24.31
N ASN A 532 2.46 -21.76 23.47
CA ASN A 532 3.78 -22.17 23.95
C ASN A 532 4.91 -21.21 23.59
N ASN A 533 4.75 -20.40 22.54
CA ASN A 533 5.81 -19.54 22.01
C ASN A 533 5.52 -18.05 22.19
N THR A 534 4.49 -17.68 22.95
CA THR A 534 4.16 -16.28 23.26
C THR A 534 4.45 -15.99 24.73
N ASP A 535 5.35 -15.04 25.01
CA ASP A 535 5.70 -14.63 26.37
C ASP A 535 4.69 -13.60 26.90
N TYR A 536 3.48 -14.08 27.20
CA TYR A 536 2.41 -13.28 27.81
C TYR A 536 1.49 -14.14 28.69
N GLN A 537 1.53 -13.90 30.01
CA GLN A 537 0.86 -14.77 30.98
C GLN A 537 -0.66 -14.55 31.08
N ASN A 538 -1.11 -13.29 31.00
CA ASN A 538 -2.53 -12.95 31.18
C ASN A 538 -3.30 -13.03 29.85
N LEU A 539 -3.29 -14.21 29.24
CA LEU A 539 -3.77 -14.47 27.89
C LEU A 539 -5.04 -15.32 27.90
N GLU A 540 -6.07 -14.88 27.21
CA GLU A 540 -7.27 -15.63 26.86
C GLU A 540 -7.26 -15.94 25.36
N LEU A 541 -7.50 -17.19 25.00
CA LEU A 541 -7.61 -17.61 23.60
C LEU A 541 -9.04 -18.04 23.31
N ILE A 542 -9.62 -17.48 22.24
CA ILE A 542 -10.97 -17.77 21.78
C ILE A 542 -10.89 -18.22 20.33
N VAL A 543 -11.15 -19.50 20.07
CA VAL A 543 -11.22 -20.05 18.71
C VAL A 543 -12.67 -20.09 18.27
N VAL A 544 -12.97 -19.54 17.09
CA VAL A 544 -14.33 -19.57 16.53
C VAL A 544 -14.39 -20.52 15.36
N ASP A 545 -15.00 -21.68 15.57
CA ASP A 545 -15.18 -22.72 14.56
C ASP A 545 -16.37 -22.39 13.64
N ASN A 546 -16.09 -22.07 12.38
CA ASN A 546 -17.09 -21.82 11.35
C ASN A 546 -17.39 -23.08 10.51
N GLN A 547 -18.01 -24.05 11.16
CA GLN A 547 -18.49 -25.31 10.54
C GLN A 547 -17.35 -26.17 9.98
N SER A 548 -16.29 -26.39 10.76
CA SER A 548 -15.29 -27.41 10.40
C SER A 548 -15.95 -28.78 10.26
N THR A 549 -15.48 -29.54 9.27
CA THR A 549 -15.93 -30.89 8.93
C THR A 549 -14.78 -31.89 8.89
N ASP A 550 -13.53 -31.41 8.80
CA ASP A 550 -12.35 -32.23 8.91
C ASP A 550 -12.25 -32.87 10.31
N PRO A 551 -12.27 -34.21 10.41
CA PRO A 551 -12.20 -34.91 11.70
C PRO A 551 -10.98 -34.52 12.52
N GLN A 552 -9.83 -34.31 11.87
CA GLN A 552 -8.59 -33.95 12.57
C GLN A 552 -8.69 -32.57 13.22
N THR A 553 -9.30 -31.61 12.51
CA THR A 553 -9.58 -30.27 13.06
C THR A 553 -10.55 -30.35 14.24
N LEU A 554 -11.62 -31.15 14.15
CA LEU A 554 -12.61 -31.31 15.21
C LEU A 554 -12.04 -31.95 16.48
N ASP A 555 -11.20 -32.97 16.32
CA ASP A 555 -10.47 -33.61 17.43
C ASP A 555 -9.54 -32.60 18.12
N TYR A 556 -8.83 -31.80 17.33
CA TYR A 556 -7.93 -30.77 17.85
C TYR A 556 -8.68 -29.65 18.59
N LEU A 557 -9.81 -29.17 18.07
CA LEU A 557 -10.68 -28.21 18.77
C LEU A 557 -11.16 -28.74 20.13
N THR A 558 -11.43 -30.05 20.22
CA THR A 558 -11.77 -30.69 21.50
C THR A 558 -10.58 -30.66 22.46
N ALA A 559 -9.39 -31.03 22.00
CA ALA A 559 -8.15 -30.97 22.79
C ALA A 559 -7.79 -29.54 23.25
N LEU A 560 -8.05 -28.52 22.43
CA LEU A 560 -7.86 -27.11 22.80
C LEU A 560 -8.78 -26.71 23.97
N THR A 561 -10.02 -27.19 23.97
CA THR A 561 -10.96 -26.92 25.08
C THR A 561 -10.45 -27.49 26.40
N GLU A 562 -9.86 -28.70 26.38
CA GLU A 562 -9.25 -29.34 27.56
C GLU A 562 -8.02 -28.57 28.08
N ARG A 563 -7.36 -27.79 27.21
CA ARG A 563 -6.23 -26.92 27.56
C ARG A 563 -6.66 -25.52 28.01
N GLY A 564 -7.95 -25.27 28.19
CA GLY A 564 -8.48 -24.00 28.66
C GLY A 564 -8.73 -22.95 27.57
N VAL A 565 -8.65 -23.32 26.28
CA VAL A 565 -9.04 -22.45 25.16
C VAL A 565 -10.56 -22.43 25.04
N THR A 566 -11.14 -21.26 24.85
CA THR A 566 -12.59 -21.15 24.59
C THR A 566 -12.87 -21.44 23.13
N VAL A 567 -13.58 -22.54 22.83
CA VAL A 567 -13.99 -22.87 21.45
C VAL A 567 -15.46 -22.54 21.24
N LEU A 568 -15.75 -21.59 20.34
CA LEU A 568 -17.08 -21.12 20.00
C LEU A 568 -17.52 -21.68 18.65
N ARG A 569 -18.66 -22.39 18.62
CA ARG A 569 -19.28 -22.83 17.35
C ARG A 569 -20.04 -21.70 16.67
N HIS A 570 -19.79 -21.51 15.38
CA HIS A 570 -20.49 -20.56 14.50
C HIS A 570 -21.15 -21.28 13.32
N PRO A 571 -22.38 -21.80 13.50
CA PRO A 571 -23.08 -22.61 12.50
C PRO A 571 -23.82 -21.77 11.43
N PHE A 572 -23.22 -20.67 10.97
CA PHE A 572 -23.79 -19.77 9.97
C PHE A 572 -22.84 -19.60 8.77
N PRO A 573 -23.30 -19.05 7.62
CA PRO A 573 -22.44 -18.72 6.51
C PRO A 573 -21.27 -17.82 6.93
N PHE A 574 -20.12 -17.98 6.27
CA PHE A 574 -18.92 -17.22 6.60
C PHE A 574 -19.15 -15.71 6.46
N ASN A 575 -18.98 -15.02 7.59
CA ASN A 575 -18.89 -13.57 7.69
C ASN A 575 -17.81 -13.27 8.75
N TYR A 576 -16.65 -12.78 8.30
CA TYR A 576 -15.50 -12.54 9.16
C TYR A 576 -15.84 -11.53 10.25
N SER A 577 -16.57 -10.47 9.89
CA SER A 577 -16.99 -9.42 10.81
C SER A 577 -17.93 -9.94 11.90
N THR A 578 -18.98 -10.70 11.52
CA THR A 578 -19.90 -11.30 12.50
C THR A 578 -19.21 -12.29 13.43
N ILE A 579 -18.31 -13.12 12.89
CA ILE A 579 -17.57 -14.12 13.67
C ILE A 579 -16.74 -13.43 14.76
N ASN A 580 -15.97 -12.40 14.38
CA ASN A 580 -15.14 -11.65 15.31
C ASN A 580 -15.96 -10.83 16.31
N ASN A 581 -17.02 -10.13 15.87
CA ASN A 581 -17.91 -9.38 16.76
C ASN A 581 -18.52 -10.28 17.85
N ARG A 582 -18.98 -11.48 17.48
CA ARG A 582 -19.56 -12.43 18.44
C ARG A 582 -18.56 -12.90 19.48
N ALA A 583 -17.32 -13.17 19.08
CA ALA A 583 -16.26 -13.56 20.00
C ALA A 583 -15.79 -12.39 20.87
N ALA A 584 -15.68 -11.20 20.31
CA ALA A 584 -15.33 -9.98 21.05
C ALA A 584 -16.35 -9.67 22.15
N ASN A 585 -17.64 -9.93 21.94
CA ASN A 585 -18.66 -9.79 22.98
C ASN A 585 -18.46 -10.75 24.18
N LEU A 586 -17.88 -11.92 23.95
CA LEU A 586 -17.62 -12.93 24.97
C LEU A 586 -16.23 -12.79 25.61
N ALA A 587 -15.31 -12.08 24.94
CA ALA A 587 -13.97 -11.82 25.42
C ALA A 587 -13.98 -11.08 26.75
N THR A 588 -13.14 -11.54 27.67
CA THR A 588 -13.05 -11.01 29.04
C THR A 588 -11.83 -10.12 29.27
N GLY A 589 -10.96 -9.99 28.28
CA GLY A 589 -9.78 -9.12 28.31
C GLY A 589 -10.12 -7.65 28.11
N ASP A 590 -9.33 -6.78 28.73
CA ASP A 590 -9.36 -5.33 28.51
C ASP A 590 -8.82 -4.96 27.11
N VAL A 591 -8.01 -5.85 26.55
CA VAL A 591 -7.47 -5.79 25.20
C VAL A 591 -8.03 -6.96 24.40
N ILE A 592 -8.52 -6.68 23.20
CA ILE A 592 -8.88 -7.70 22.22
C ILE A 592 -7.83 -7.75 21.10
N GLY A 593 -7.59 -8.95 20.59
CA GLY A 593 -6.75 -9.18 19.42
C GLY A 593 -7.51 -9.94 18.35
N LEU A 594 -7.58 -9.38 17.13
CA LEU A 594 -8.03 -10.10 15.95
C LEU A 594 -6.82 -10.79 15.34
N VAL A 595 -6.88 -12.12 15.22
CA VAL A 595 -5.75 -12.94 14.75
C VAL A 595 -6.27 -14.00 13.79
N ASN A 596 -5.64 -14.15 12.62
CA ASN A 596 -5.98 -15.22 11.70
C ASN A 596 -5.41 -16.57 12.15
N ASN A 597 -6.04 -17.68 11.72
CA ASN A 597 -5.63 -19.04 12.10
C ASN A 597 -4.36 -19.55 11.40
N ASP A 598 -3.78 -18.76 10.49
CA ASP A 598 -2.58 -19.06 9.69
C ASP A 598 -1.41 -18.12 10.03
N ILE A 599 -1.40 -17.61 11.26
CA ILE A 599 -0.29 -16.88 11.86
C ILE A 599 0.69 -17.85 12.51
N GLU A 600 2.01 -17.65 12.33
CA GLU A 600 3.06 -18.37 13.02
C GLU A 600 3.93 -17.42 13.86
N ILE A 601 4.17 -17.81 15.11
CA ILE A 601 4.96 -17.01 16.06
C ILE A 601 6.45 -17.27 15.86
N ILE A 602 7.18 -16.22 15.49
CA ILE A 602 8.64 -16.26 15.26
C ILE A 602 9.44 -15.46 16.30
N ASP A 603 8.77 -14.59 17.06
CA ASP A 603 9.35 -13.83 18.17
C ASP A 603 8.41 -13.93 19.37
N SER A 604 8.90 -14.49 20.48
CA SER A 604 8.10 -14.65 21.70
C SER A 604 7.64 -13.34 22.35
N GLY A 605 8.36 -12.23 22.10
CA GLY A 605 8.07 -10.91 22.69
C GLY A 605 7.02 -10.10 21.93
N TRP A 606 6.50 -10.61 20.80
CA TRP A 606 5.62 -9.87 19.88
C TRP A 606 4.41 -9.22 20.59
N LEU A 607 3.74 -9.97 21.48
CA LEU A 607 2.52 -9.51 22.12
C LEU A 607 2.83 -8.42 23.17
N LYS A 608 3.93 -8.57 23.91
CA LYS A 608 4.40 -7.54 24.85
C LYS A 608 4.73 -6.23 24.13
N GLU A 609 5.40 -6.29 22.99
CA GLU A 609 5.68 -5.11 22.15
C GLU A 609 4.38 -4.43 21.73
N MET A 610 3.42 -5.16 21.17
CA MET A 610 2.16 -4.57 20.72
C MET A 610 1.32 -3.99 21.87
N VAL A 611 1.27 -4.67 23.02
CA VAL A 611 0.59 -4.17 24.22
C VAL A 611 1.27 -2.90 24.74
N ALA A 612 2.61 -2.85 24.77
CA ALA A 612 3.34 -1.67 25.20
C ALA A 612 3.04 -0.45 24.32
N GLN A 613 2.88 -0.64 23.01
CA GLN A 613 2.41 0.42 22.10
C GLN A 613 0.96 0.82 22.37
N LEU A 614 0.06 -0.16 22.54
CA LEU A 614 -1.37 0.07 22.73
C LEU A 614 -1.70 0.80 24.03
N LEU A 615 -0.90 0.57 25.07
CA LEU A 615 -1.11 1.19 26.39
C LEU A 615 -0.77 2.69 26.41
N ARG A 616 -0.12 3.21 25.37
CA ARG A 616 0.20 4.63 25.26
C ARG A 616 -1.07 5.47 25.06
N PRO A 617 -1.06 6.74 25.48
CA PRO A 617 -2.20 7.64 25.29
C PRO A 617 -2.60 7.78 23.83
N ASN A 618 -3.91 7.86 23.57
CA ASN A 618 -4.50 8.07 22.23
C ASN A 618 -4.19 6.98 21.18
N VAL A 619 -3.63 5.82 21.55
CA VAL A 619 -3.48 4.68 20.62
C VAL A 619 -4.76 3.85 20.63
N GLY A 620 -5.44 3.79 19.48
CA GLY A 620 -6.69 3.06 19.29
C GLY A 620 -6.48 1.61 18.89
N ALA A 621 -5.52 1.34 17.99
CA ALA A 621 -5.13 -0.03 17.65
C ALA A 621 -3.67 -0.13 17.21
N VAL A 622 -3.13 -1.34 17.29
CA VAL A 622 -1.74 -1.67 16.92
C VAL A 622 -1.71 -2.88 15.99
N GLY A 623 -0.96 -2.79 14.89
CA GLY A 623 -0.72 -3.89 13.96
C GLY A 623 0.73 -4.37 13.99
N ALA A 624 0.92 -5.67 13.77
CA ALA A 624 2.24 -6.29 13.66
C ALA A 624 2.83 -6.17 12.25
N LYS A 625 4.15 -6.31 12.11
CA LYS A 625 4.78 -6.63 10.83
C LYS A 625 4.50 -8.08 10.47
N LEU A 626 3.78 -8.31 9.39
CA LEU A 626 3.50 -9.67 8.91
C LEU A 626 4.41 -9.99 7.73
N LEU A 627 5.00 -11.19 7.78
CA LEU A 627 5.88 -11.73 6.76
C LEU A 627 5.19 -12.89 6.06
N TRP A 628 5.45 -13.04 4.77
CA TRP A 628 5.24 -14.30 4.07
C TRP A 628 6.18 -15.39 4.62
N PRO A 629 5.89 -16.68 4.42
CA PRO A 629 6.80 -17.77 4.83
C PRO A 629 8.21 -17.66 4.23
N ASN A 630 8.36 -16.96 3.10
CA ASN A 630 9.67 -16.68 2.48
C ASN A 630 10.38 -15.43 3.04
N ARG A 631 9.89 -14.86 4.16
CA ARG A 631 10.44 -13.66 4.83
C ARG A 631 10.32 -12.36 4.04
N MET A 632 9.54 -12.34 2.96
CA MET A 632 9.11 -11.09 2.34
C MET A 632 8.04 -10.43 3.20
N VAL A 633 8.02 -9.10 3.24
CA VAL A 633 7.00 -8.36 3.96
C VAL A 633 5.65 -8.53 3.25
N GLN A 634 4.62 -8.84 4.02
CA GLN A 634 3.23 -8.91 3.56
C GLN A 634 2.41 -7.74 4.13
N HIS A 635 2.73 -7.29 5.34
CA HIS A 635 2.07 -6.15 5.96
C HIS A 635 3.07 -5.25 6.67
N GLY A 636 3.46 -4.18 5.98
CA GLY A 636 4.23 -3.07 6.52
C GLY A 636 3.37 -1.89 6.99
N GLY A 637 2.06 -2.05 7.12
CA GLY A 637 1.06 -0.97 7.19
C GLY A 637 0.10 -0.99 5.99
N VAL A 638 -1.02 -0.26 6.07
CA VAL A 638 -1.97 -0.08 4.96
C VAL A 638 -2.03 1.39 4.55
N VAL A 639 -1.87 1.65 3.25
CA VAL A 639 -2.09 2.95 2.61
C VAL A 639 -3.49 2.97 2.00
N VAL A 640 -4.27 4.01 2.33
CA VAL A 640 -5.61 4.22 1.79
C VAL A 640 -5.53 5.16 0.58
N GLY A 641 -6.30 4.86 -0.47
CA GLY A 641 -6.34 5.62 -1.72
C GLY A 641 -5.67 4.92 -2.91
N ILE A 642 -5.01 3.77 -2.70
CA ILE A 642 -4.41 2.99 -3.81
C ILE A 642 -5.51 2.48 -4.75
N ASN A 643 -5.57 3.00 -5.98
CA ASN A 643 -6.68 2.85 -6.93
C ASN A 643 -8.06 3.18 -6.31
N GLY A 644 -8.11 4.15 -5.40
CA GLY A 644 -9.32 4.50 -4.64
C GLY A 644 -9.69 3.48 -3.55
N LEU A 645 -8.90 2.44 -3.34
CA LEU A 645 -9.10 1.39 -2.33
C LEU A 645 -8.05 1.50 -1.23
N ALA A 646 -7.42 0.39 -0.87
CA ALA A 646 -6.36 0.32 0.12
C ALA A 646 -5.37 -0.79 -0.29
N ALA A 647 -4.09 -0.62 0.07
CA ALA A 647 -3.08 -1.63 -0.19
C ALA A 647 -2.08 -1.75 0.96
N HIS A 648 -1.56 -2.96 1.15
CA HIS A 648 -0.46 -3.21 2.06
C HIS A 648 0.83 -2.58 1.50
N SER A 649 1.61 -1.91 2.36
CA SER A 649 2.95 -1.46 2.01
C SER A 649 3.98 -2.56 2.28
N GLY A 650 5.02 -2.62 1.45
CA GLY A 650 6.18 -3.48 1.66
C GLY A 650 6.17 -4.82 0.93
N ASN A 651 5.16 -5.13 0.12
CA ASN A 651 5.06 -6.43 -0.59
C ASN A 651 6.23 -6.79 -1.53
N THR A 652 7.09 -5.81 -1.85
CA THR A 652 8.29 -5.96 -2.66
C THR A 652 9.58 -5.97 -1.83
N LEU A 653 9.49 -5.86 -0.51
CA LEU A 653 10.61 -5.75 0.41
C LEU A 653 10.85 -7.07 1.15
N ALA A 654 12.12 -7.42 1.33
CA ALA A 654 12.51 -8.40 2.32
C ALA A 654 12.31 -7.84 3.74
N GLU A 655 12.29 -8.74 4.73
CA GLU A 655 12.16 -8.39 6.14
C GLU A 655 13.17 -7.33 6.60
N ASP A 656 14.44 -7.47 6.23
CA ASP A 656 15.53 -6.61 6.70
C ASP A 656 15.76 -5.38 5.81
N ASP A 657 15.07 -5.27 4.67
CA ASP A 657 15.22 -4.11 3.78
C ASP A 657 14.77 -2.84 4.50
N PRO A 658 15.40 -1.67 4.25
CA PRO A 658 15.01 -0.45 4.93
C PRO A 658 13.68 0.09 4.38
N GLY A 659 13.38 -0.17 3.11
CA GLY A 659 12.26 0.43 2.40
C GLY A 659 12.41 1.96 2.25
N TYR A 660 11.31 2.63 1.92
CA TYR A 660 11.29 4.08 1.76
C TYR A 660 11.64 4.79 3.08
N LEU A 661 12.72 5.58 3.09
CA LEU A 661 13.19 6.35 4.25
C LEU A 661 13.40 5.52 5.54
N GLY A 662 13.68 4.22 5.41
CA GLY A 662 13.81 3.31 6.55
C GLY A 662 12.47 2.84 7.15
N PHE A 663 11.33 3.18 6.56
CA PHE A 663 10.00 2.94 7.13
C PHE A 663 9.72 1.47 7.44
N ASN A 664 10.30 0.52 6.69
CA ASN A 664 10.11 -0.92 6.95
C ASN A 664 10.73 -1.39 8.27
N GLN A 665 11.59 -0.56 8.88
CA GLN A 665 12.31 -0.83 10.12
C GLN A 665 11.88 0.08 11.28
N LEU A 666 10.94 1.00 11.05
CA LEU A 666 10.52 2.02 12.02
C LEU A 666 9.04 1.86 12.38
N THR A 667 8.76 1.77 13.67
CA THR A 667 7.40 1.92 14.20
C THR A 667 6.87 3.30 13.83
N ARG A 668 5.67 3.34 13.25
CA ARG A 668 5.07 4.58 12.76
C ARG A 668 3.55 4.51 12.76
N ARG A 669 2.91 5.67 12.70
CA ARG A 669 1.47 5.78 12.53
C ARG A 669 1.09 5.46 11.08
N GLN A 670 -0.09 4.89 10.94
CA GLN A 670 -0.66 4.47 9.66
C GLN A 670 -2.15 4.79 9.63
N SER A 671 -2.75 4.88 8.44
CA SER A 671 -4.21 5.02 8.33
C SER A 671 -4.94 3.74 8.70
N ALA A 672 -4.35 2.58 8.39
CA ALA A 672 -4.89 1.31 8.81
C ALA A 672 -3.80 0.24 9.02
N VAL A 673 -4.18 -0.77 9.78
CA VAL A 673 -3.44 -2.02 9.96
C VAL A 673 -4.39 -3.19 9.71
N THR A 674 -3.88 -4.38 9.45
CA THR A 674 -4.73 -5.52 9.10
C THR A 674 -5.20 -6.34 10.29
N ALA A 675 -6.41 -6.88 10.23
CA ALA A 675 -6.95 -7.79 11.25
C ALA A 675 -6.36 -9.21 11.20
N ALA A 676 -5.38 -9.50 10.31
CA ALA A 676 -4.59 -10.72 10.43
C ALA A 676 -3.80 -10.79 11.76
N CYS A 677 -3.38 -9.63 12.29
CA CYS A 677 -2.92 -9.49 13.67
C CYS A 677 -3.05 -8.02 14.12
N MET A 678 -4.15 -7.71 14.82
CA MET A 678 -4.45 -6.35 15.32
C MET A 678 -4.87 -6.39 16.78
N LEU A 679 -4.27 -5.55 17.63
CA LEU A 679 -4.70 -5.36 19.01
C LEU A 679 -5.39 -4.01 19.21
N MET A 680 -6.42 -3.98 20.04
CA MET A 680 -7.06 -2.74 20.49
C MET A 680 -7.68 -2.91 21.87
N ARG A 681 -7.94 -1.80 22.56
CA ARG A 681 -8.73 -1.84 23.81
C ARG A 681 -10.15 -2.30 23.47
N LYS A 682 -10.71 -3.19 24.28
CA LYS A 682 -12.08 -3.68 24.09
C LYS A 682 -13.08 -2.52 24.05
N ALA A 683 -12.94 -1.56 24.95
CA ALA A 683 -13.78 -0.36 24.98
C ALA A 683 -13.70 0.46 23.68
N VAL A 684 -12.55 0.52 22.99
CA VAL A 684 -12.45 1.21 21.70
C VAL A 684 -13.22 0.44 20.62
N PHE A 685 -13.13 -0.89 20.60
CA PHE A 685 -13.88 -1.73 19.68
C PHE A 685 -15.39 -1.61 19.88
N ASP A 686 -15.83 -1.64 21.14
CA ASP A 686 -17.24 -1.52 21.51
C ASP A 686 -17.78 -0.13 21.13
N ASP A 687 -17.03 0.95 21.40
CA ASP A 687 -17.45 2.33 21.13
C ASP A 687 -17.59 2.65 19.64
N VAL A 688 -16.79 2.03 18.77
CA VAL A 688 -16.95 2.17 17.31
C VAL A 688 -17.99 1.20 16.74
N GLY A 689 -18.56 0.31 17.56
CA GLY A 689 -19.58 -0.66 17.15
C GLY A 689 -19.02 -1.93 16.49
N GLY A 690 -17.77 -2.28 16.76
CA GLY A 690 -17.10 -3.47 16.20
C GLY A 690 -16.87 -3.39 14.68
N LEU A 691 -16.78 -4.55 14.02
CA LEU A 691 -16.65 -4.64 12.55
C LEU A 691 -18.02 -4.48 11.87
N ASP A 692 -18.08 -3.80 10.73
CA ASP A 692 -19.32 -3.62 9.96
C ASP A 692 -19.67 -4.89 9.17
N GLU A 693 -20.50 -5.74 9.77
CA GLU A 693 -20.88 -7.04 9.21
C GLU A 693 -21.83 -6.99 8.02
N LEU A 694 -22.48 -5.85 7.77
CA LEU A 694 -23.42 -5.66 6.65
C LEU A 694 -22.73 -5.11 5.41
N THR A 695 -21.83 -4.14 5.60
CA THR A 695 -21.12 -3.44 4.54
C THR A 695 -19.88 -4.22 4.11
N PHE A 696 -19.13 -4.73 5.09
CA PHE A 696 -17.82 -5.37 4.91
C PHE A 696 -17.79 -6.75 5.59
N PRO A 697 -18.59 -7.73 5.13
CA PRO A 697 -18.60 -9.07 5.72
C PRO A 697 -17.26 -9.83 5.58
N VAL A 698 -16.44 -9.50 4.58
CA VAL A 698 -15.26 -10.31 4.23
C VAL A 698 -14.03 -9.47 3.86
N ALA A 699 -14.16 -8.38 3.11
CA ALA A 699 -13.04 -7.52 2.70
C ALA A 699 -13.20 -6.09 3.23
N PHE A 700 -12.08 -5.40 3.45
CA PHE A 700 -12.00 -4.02 3.98
C PHE A 700 -12.57 -3.80 5.38
N ASN A 701 -12.98 -4.85 6.09
CA ASN A 701 -13.56 -4.74 7.43
C ASN A 701 -12.59 -4.14 8.45
N ASP A 702 -11.31 -4.50 8.33
CA ASP A 702 -10.21 -4.02 9.16
C ASP A 702 -9.83 -2.58 8.85
N VAL A 703 -9.77 -2.22 7.56
CA VAL A 703 -9.52 -0.84 7.12
C VAL A 703 -10.68 0.07 7.54
N ASP A 704 -11.93 -0.33 7.34
CA ASP A 704 -13.11 0.41 7.80
C ASP A 704 -13.10 0.64 9.32
N LEU A 705 -12.77 -0.39 10.09
CA LEU A 705 -12.63 -0.29 11.54
C LEU A 705 -11.54 0.72 11.93
N CYS A 706 -10.36 0.63 11.33
CA CYS A 706 -9.26 1.58 11.57
C CYS A 706 -9.70 3.02 11.25
N MET A 707 -10.38 3.24 10.11
CA MET A 707 -10.85 4.56 9.71
C MET A 707 -11.90 5.12 10.68
N ARG A 708 -12.80 4.30 11.21
CA ARG A 708 -13.74 4.71 12.27
C ARG A 708 -13.05 5.00 13.60
N ILE A 709 -12.01 4.25 13.97
CA ILE A 709 -11.18 4.54 15.15
C ILE A 709 -10.49 5.91 14.99
N GLN A 710 -9.96 6.24 13.81
CA GLN A 710 -9.39 7.56 13.54
C GLN A 710 -10.40 8.69 13.66
N GLN A 711 -11.64 8.48 13.24
CA GLN A 711 -12.72 9.48 13.39
C GLN A 711 -13.01 9.82 14.86
N GLN A 712 -12.64 8.96 15.81
CA GLN A 712 -12.70 9.25 17.25
C GLN A 712 -11.47 10.01 17.77
N GLY A 713 -10.53 10.36 16.90
CA GLY A 713 -9.27 11.02 17.27
C GLY A 713 -8.19 10.06 17.79
N LEU A 714 -8.36 8.75 17.63
CA LEU A 714 -7.35 7.78 18.05
C LEU A 714 -6.36 7.46 16.92
N HIS A 715 -5.14 7.08 17.31
CA HIS A 715 -4.05 6.76 16.38
C HIS A 715 -3.94 5.25 16.16
N LEU A 716 -3.57 4.86 14.94
CA LEU A 716 -3.22 3.48 14.60
C LEU A 716 -1.71 3.42 14.47
N VAL A 717 -1.10 2.44 15.14
CA VAL A 717 0.36 2.25 15.13
C VAL A 717 0.68 0.93 14.45
N TRP A 718 1.55 0.95 13.46
CA TRP A 718 2.19 -0.25 12.95
C TRP A 718 3.54 -0.43 13.66
N SER A 719 3.75 -1.56 14.33
CA SER A 719 5.01 -1.85 15.01
C SER A 719 5.92 -2.70 14.13
N ALA A 720 7.08 -2.14 13.77
CA ALA A 720 8.17 -2.90 13.13
C ALA A 720 8.80 -3.93 14.09
N GLY A 721 8.57 -3.75 15.39
CA GLY A 721 9.17 -4.53 16.47
C GLY A 721 8.42 -5.80 16.84
N ALA A 722 7.17 -5.96 16.38
CA ALA A 722 6.37 -7.17 16.56
C ALA A 722 6.24 -7.88 15.21
N GLN A 723 6.89 -9.04 15.08
CA GLN A 723 7.02 -9.73 13.79
C GLN A 723 6.44 -11.14 13.86
N LEU A 724 5.64 -11.47 12.85
CA LEU A 724 4.93 -12.75 12.73
C LEU A 724 4.96 -13.21 11.27
N ILE A 725 4.85 -14.51 11.03
CA ILE A 725 4.58 -15.04 9.67
C ILE A 725 3.06 -15.18 9.52
N HIS A 726 2.54 -14.84 8.33
CA HIS A 726 1.15 -15.06 7.94
C HIS A 726 1.13 -15.82 6.61
N ALA A 727 0.78 -17.11 6.67
CA ALA A 727 0.78 -18.02 5.53
C ALA A 727 -0.49 -17.90 4.64
N GLU A 728 -0.83 -16.66 4.27
CA GLU A 728 -2.05 -16.32 3.52
C GLU A 728 -2.16 -17.12 2.20
N SER A 729 -3.40 -17.37 1.74
CA SER A 729 -3.81 -18.22 0.61
C SER A 729 -4.04 -19.70 0.93
N ALA A 730 -3.66 -20.18 2.11
CA ALA A 730 -3.91 -21.57 2.52
C ALA A 730 -5.35 -21.82 2.99
N SER A 731 -6.02 -20.81 3.55
CA SER A 731 -7.38 -20.93 4.14
C SER A 731 -8.51 -20.41 3.24
N ARG A 732 -8.31 -19.32 2.49
CA ARG A 732 -9.40 -18.55 1.86
C ARG A 732 -9.73 -18.92 0.40
N GLY A 733 -8.76 -19.43 -0.36
CA GLY A 733 -8.88 -19.64 -1.82
C GLY A 733 -9.17 -18.34 -2.60
N LYS A 734 -9.09 -18.38 -3.94
CA LYS A 734 -9.38 -17.19 -4.78
C LYS A 734 -10.91 -16.97 -4.89
N ASP A 735 -11.35 -15.71 -4.90
CA ASP A 735 -12.76 -15.32 -5.15
C ASP A 735 -13.13 -15.54 -6.63
N LEU A 736 -13.12 -16.80 -7.09
CA LEU A 736 -13.38 -17.17 -8.49
C LEU A 736 -14.85 -17.48 -8.77
N ALA A 737 -15.60 -17.87 -7.74
CA ALA A 737 -17.03 -18.11 -7.86
C ALA A 737 -17.80 -16.79 -8.13
N PRO A 738 -18.83 -16.79 -9.00
CA PRO A 738 -19.56 -15.57 -9.38
C PRO A 738 -20.09 -14.77 -8.17
N GLU A 739 -20.63 -15.44 -7.17
CA GLU A 739 -21.16 -14.82 -5.96
C GLU A 739 -20.07 -14.11 -5.13
N LYS A 740 -18.90 -14.73 -5.01
CA LYS A 740 -17.74 -14.17 -4.30
C LYS A 740 -17.19 -12.94 -5.03
N ARG A 741 -17.11 -12.97 -6.36
CA ARG A 741 -16.74 -11.83 -7.20
C ARG A 741 -17.73 -10.67 -7.05
N ALA A 742 -19.03 -10.96 -7.16
CA ALA A 742 -20.07 -9.95 -7.00
C ALA A 742 -20.05 -9.33 -5.59
N ARG A 743 -19.78 -10.11 -4.54
CA ARG A 743 -19.57 -9.59 -3.18
C ARG A 743 -18.35 -8.67 -3.12
N ALA A 744 -17.19 -9.13 -3.61
CA ALA A 744 -15.96 -8.35 -3.58
C ALA A 744 -16.11 -7.01 -4.32
N GLN A 745 -16.76 -7.00 -5.49
CA GLN A 745 -17.09 -5.78 -6.23
C GLN A 745 -17.99 -4.83 -5.43
N ARG A 746 -19.02 -5.34 -4.74
CA ARG A 746 -19.87 -4.53 -3.87
C ARG A 746 -19.10 -3.95 -2.68
N GLU A 747 -18.25 -4.73 -2.03
CA GLU A 747 -17.42 -4.26 -0.90
C GLU A 747 -16.43 -3.18 -1.36
N GLN A 748 -15.78 -3.36 -2.51
CA GLN A 748 -14.91 -2.34 -3.12
C GLN A 748 -15.67 -1.04 -3.41
N GLN A 749 -16.83 -1.14 -4.06
CA GLN A 749 -17.64 0.03 -4.39
C GLN A 749 -18.10 0.77 -3.13
N LYS A 750 -18.58 0.04 -2.11
CA LYS A 750 -18.97 0.62 -0.81
C LYS A 750 -17.79 1.26 -0.08
N PHE A 751 -16.61 0.68 -0.18
CA PHE A 751 -15.40 1.27 0.40
C PHE A 751 -15.08 2.60 -0.28
N ILE A 752 -15.13 2.65 -1.61
CA ILE A 752 -14.91 3.88 -2.37
C ILE A 752 -15.94 4.94 -1.96
N GLU A 753 -17.23 4.60 -1.99
CA GLU A 753 -18.33 5.50 -1.64
C GLU A 753 -18.22 6.05 -0.21
N ARG A 754 -17.80 5.21 0.74
CA ARG A 754 -17.72 5.60 2.16
C ARG A 754 -16.48 6.41 2.47
N TRP A 755 -15.34 6.06 1.87
CA TRP A 755 -14.04 6.52 2.36
C TRP A 755 -13.24 7.35 1.35
N THR A 756 -13.29 7.08 0.04
CA THR A 756 -12.32 7.68 -0.90
C THR A 756 -12.95 8.53 -2.01
N ILE A 757 -14.26 8.42 -2.27
CA ILE A 757 -14.98 9.21 -3.28
C ILE A 757 -14.87 10.72 -3.03
N GLY A 758 -14.73 11.12 -1.76
CA GLY A 758 -14.47 12.51 -1.35
C GLY A 758 -13.01 12.94 -1.49
N HIS A 759 -12.18 12.22 -2.25
CA HIS A 759 -10.74 12.43 -2.39
C HIS A 759 -9.98 12.41 -1.07
N TYR A 760 -10.23 11.36 -0.27
CA TYR A 760 -9.49 11.15 0.96
C TYR A 760 -7.98 11.12 0.67
N ASN A 761 -7.26 12.05 1.29
CA ASN A 761 -5.82 12.16 1.22
C ASN A 761 -5.25 11.56 2.50
N ASP A 762 -4.64 10.38 2.39
CA ASP A 762 -4.07 9.67 3.52
C ASP A 762 -3.01 10.54 4.23
N PRO A 763 -3.22 10.93 5.51
CA PRO A 763 -2.31 11.82 6.21
C PRO A 763 -0.92 11.20 6.44
N PHE A 764 -0.80 9.87 6.38
CA PHE A 764 0.46 9.14 6.58
C PHE A 764 1.13 8.72 5.26
N TYR A 765 0.57 9.16 4.13
CA TYR A 765 1.14 8.98 2.80
C TYR A 765 1.32 10.35 2.12
N ASN A 766 2.41 10.59 1.41
CA ASN A 766 2.61 11.88 0.75
C ASN A 766 1.89 11.89 -0.61
N PRO A 767 1.17 12.97 -0.98
CA PRO A 767 0.43 13.06 -2.24
C PRO A 767 1.31 12.96 -3.50
N ALA A 768 2.62 13.22 -3.39
CA ALA A 768 3.59 13.06 -4.47
C ALA A 768 3.95 11.60 -4.78
N LEU A 769 3.52 10.64 -3.96
CA LEU A 769 3.83 9.22 -4.12
C LEU A 769 2.72 8.50 -4.91
N ALA A 770 3.11 7.55 -5.73
CA ALA A 770 2.20 6.80 -6.59
C ALA A 770 1.06 6.12 -5.81
N LEU A 771 -0.13 6.12 -6.41
CA LEU A 771 -1.34 5.51 -5.86
C LEU A 771 -1.84 4.31 -6.69
N ASP A 772 -1.01 3.76 -7.57
CA ASP A 772 -1.41 2.65 -8.44
C ASP A 772 -0.87 1.30 -7.96
N TYR A 773 -1.63 0.23 -8.18
CA TYR A 773 -1.22 -1.13 -7.80
C TYR A 773 -0.01 -1.68 -8.58
N LEU A 774 0.33 -1.13 -9.75
CA LEU A 774 1.47 -1.59 -10.54
C LEU A 774 2.78 -1.26 -9.84
N THR A 775 2.86 -0.05 -9.26
CA THR A 775 4.00 0.39 -8.46
C THR A 775 3.88 0.01 -6.99
N GLY A 776 2.65 -0.03 -6.48
CA GLY A 776 2.36 -0.21 -5.07
C GLY A 776 2.81 0.99 -4.21
N PRO A 777 2.50 0.97 -2.90
CA PRO A 777 2.92 2.02 -1.99
C PRO A 777 4.44 2.26 -2.01
N TYR A 778 4.84 3.52 -2.12
CA TYR A 778 6.24 3.98 -2.21
C TYR A 778 7.00 3.53 -3.46
N GLY A 779 6.31 2.92 -4.44
CA GLY A 779 6.94 2.39 -5.65
C GLY A 779 7.38 3.44 -6.66
N GLY A 780 6.84 4.66 -6.62
CA GLY A 780 7.16 5.72 -7.56
C GLY A 780 6.47 7.06 -7.26
N LEU A 781 6.46 7.94 -8.26
CA LEU A 781 5.94 9.30 -8.21
C LEU A 781 4.50 9.36 -8.75
N ALA A 782 3.62 10.11 -8.10
CA ALA A 782 2.24 10.32 -8.56
C ALA A 782 2.20 11.19 -9.82
N MET A 783 1.36 10.84 -10.79
CA MET A 783 1.18 11.63 -12.01
C MET A 783 -0.28 11.54 -12.49
N PRO A 784 -1.11 12.59 -12.33
CA PRO A 784 -0.82 13.85 -11.64
C PRO A 784 -0.69 13.69 -10.14
N VAL A 785 -0.20 14.74 -9.48
CA VAL A 785 -0.18 14.82 -8.01
C VAL A 785 -1.57 15.12 -7.48
N SER A 786 -1.99 14.41 -6.43
CA SER A 786 -3.36 14.47 -5.91
C SER A 786 -3.72 15.83 -5.28
N SER A 787 -2.82 16.39 -4.48
CA SER A 787 -3.00 17.71 -3.86
C SER A 787 -1.71 18.26 -3.30
N PHE A 788 -1.54 19.57 -3.41
CA PHE A 788 -0.47 20.31 -2.74
C PHE A 788 -0.96 21.17 -1.58
N ALA A 789 -2.20 20.95 -1.15
CA ALA A 789 -2.79 21.68 -0.06
C ALA A 789 -1.99 21.46 1.24
N LYS A 790 -1.86 22.53 2.03
CA LYS A 790 -1.30 22.47 3.37
C LYS A 790 -2.10 21.48 4.22
N ARG A 791 -1.40 20.57 4.89
CA ARG A 791 -1.97 19.57 5.80
C ARG A 791 -1.68 19.99 7.24
N LYS A 792 -2.69 19.93 8.10
CA LYS A 792 -2.52 20.22 9.52
C LYS A 792 -2.60 18.95 10.34
N HIS A 793 -1.68 18.82 11.28
CA HIS A 793 -1.77 17.87 12.36
C HIS A 793 -2.09 18.63 13.65
N THR A 794 -3.23 18.34 14.24
CA THR A 794 -3.55 18.73 15.60
C THR A 794 -3.70 17.47 16.41
N GLN A 795 -3.13 17.46 17.61
CA GLN A 795 -3.47 16.39 18.54
C GLN A 795 -4.92 16.59 18.95
N PRO A 796 -5.77 15.56 18.84
CA PRO A 796 -7.07 15.60 19.47
C PRO A 796 -6.86 15.88 20.96
N ALA A 797 -7.79 16.61 21.57
CA ALA A 797 -7.70 16.90 22.99
C ALA A 797 -7.54 15.56 23.74
N LEU A 798 -6.43 15.39 24.50
CA LEU A 798 -6.30 14.34 25.52
C LEU A 798 -7.66 14.18 26.18
N GLY A 799 -8.14 12.95 26.26
CA GLY A 799 -9.28 12.69 27.10
C GLY A 799 -10.66 12.83 26.48
N ALA A 800 -10.87 13.24 25.23
CA ALA A 800 -12.27 13.23 24.75
C ALA A 800 -12.88 11.82 24.84
N TRP A 801 -12.14 10.78 24.48
CA TRP A 801 -12.55 9.39 24.68
C TRP A 801 -12.23 8.87 26.10
N GLU A 802 -11.01 9.10 26.61
CA GLU A 802 -10.59 8.59 27.94
C GLU A 802 -11.30 9.29 29.12
N GLU A 803 -11.64 10.58 29.05
CA GLU A 803 -12.46 11.31 30.05
C GLU A 803 -13.96 11.03 29.90
N ARG A 804 -14.44 10.61 28.71
CA ARG A 804 -15.83 10.12 28.56
C ARG A 804 -16.03 8.76 29.23
N ASN A 805 -14.95 7.96 29.32
CA ASN A 805 -14.97 6.56 29.72
C ASN A 805 -14.19 6.25 31.02
N GLN A 806 -13.64 7.28 31.69
CA GLN A 806 -13.24 7.26 33.11
C GLN A 806 -14.38 7.81 33.96
#